data_AF-A0A2B7XYG5-F1
#
_entry.id   AF-A0A2B7XYG5-F1
#
_cell.length_a   1.000
_cell.length_b   1.000
_cell.length_c   1.000
_cell.angle_alpha   90.00
_cell.angle_beta   90.00
_cell.angle_gamma   90.00
#
_symmetry.space_group_name_H-M   'P 1'
#
loop_
_entity.id
_entity.type
_entity.pdbx_description
1 polymer ?
#
loop_
_entity_poly.entity_id
_entity_poly.type
_entity_poly.pdbx_seq_one_letter_code
_entity_poly.pdbx_strand_id
1 'polypeptide(L)'
;MLSLLPLLCIFACILQPLYACDSCYGPSDYTSHKRLVRRMQPGALNATTKPRGPLEWGQINFMHTTDTHGWLAGHLKEENYGADWGDYASFVKHMRKKADELEVDLLLVDTGDLHDGNGLSDTTTPNGVYTDELFTKVDYDLLTVGNHELYVTEIAYEAFANFSNVYGERYLTSNVQILNNATGEFEDMGHRFRYFTTKHGLRIMAFGVLFDFTGNSEVSKITKGADMIKEEWFIEAIKTEPVDLFVVIGHNPVRPGGNDGTLPIVQKAIRDARPDVPIQLFGGHYHVRDFIVWDETSTGLASGQYCETVGWLAMTGIKSPTFKGSMKPKGVPNPTRRAMVDGKIPPPAPPSYNTGGDEGMLYARRYLDWNRLTFAYHAVGSQDPKLDTKLGKWITGDITEFRKAQELATVVGCVPQTYCESCIPYGEEGNIFNLAEVALAATVINETRADKPRMILINTGSIRFDLVKGPFTLDDSYIVSPFPNSFMFIPDVPYAQAKEVLPILNAGPYQKKRSVSVDTHSSSMLAGRGICADPPLATSMKAKRDLLMPRSITRQPRESLDMTPGHTTTDDFGTDGDDTPHSEIPRFEVPNDVQANASFPTDGSEPEAVDLVFIDFIGEDYVLPALAEAGGSYTMEDVQYYMPPEFTSNQYLQEYAEMAWQEGMPNCGVDI
;
A
#
# COMPACT_ATOMS: atom_id res chain seq x y z
N MET A 1 81.38 62.59 -14.22
CA MET A 1 80.26 63.54 -14.33
C MET A 1 78.97 62.73 -14.37
N LEU A 2 78.13 62.92 -13.34
CA LEU A 2 76.71 62.55 -13.15
C LEU A 2 76.11 61.23 -13.70
N SER A 3 75.79 60.33 -12.75
CA SER A 3 74.42 60.01 -12.26
C SER A 3 73.57 58.86 -12.86
N LEU A 4 73.24 57.94 -11.94
CA LEU A 4 71.96 57.22 -11.65
C LEU A 4 71.64 55.82 -12.25
N LEU A 5 71.46 54.88 -11.31
CA LEU A 5 70.86 53.51 -11.31
C LEU A 5 69.32 53.51 -11.60
N PRO A 6 68.54 52.38 -11.60
CA PRO A 6 68.83 51.03 -11.06
C PRO A 6 68.26 49.75 -11.75
N LEU A 7 68.71 48.60 -11.19
CA LEU A 7 68.07 47.26 -11.01
C LEU A 7 67.83 46.39 -12.28
N LEU A 8 68.07 45.07 -12.30
CA LEU A 8 67.90 44.04 -11.26
C LEU A 8 68.81 42.81 -11.56
N CYS A 9 69.27 42.13 -10.51
CA CYS A 9 70.21 41.00 -10.55
C CYS A 9 69.58 39.66 -10.95
N ILE A 10 70.32 38.86 -11.71
CA ILE A 10 70.14 37.41 -11.89
C ILE A 10 71.38 36.73 -11.33
N PHE A 11 71.22 35.73 -10.46
CA PHE A 11 72.30 34.79 -10.15
C PHE A 11 71.81 33.35 -10.21
N ALA A 12 72.66 32.54 -10.83
CA ALA A 12 72.44 31.18 -11.26
C ALA A 12 72.55 30.15 -10.12
N CYS A 13 71.91 29.01 -10.38
CA CYS A 13 71.87 27.79 -9.59
C CYS A 13 73.23 27.07 -9.46
N ILE A 14 73.39 26.23 -8.43
CA ILE A 14 73.47 24.75 -8.55
C ILE A 14 73.60 24.08 -7.15
N LEU A 15 72.55 23.32 -6.80
CA LEU A 15 72.41 21.99 -6.14
C LEU A 15 73.10 21.60 -4.82
N GLN A 16 72.28 21.02 -3.91
CA GLN A 16 72.37 19.65 -3.34
C GLN A 16 71.00 19.24 -2.68
N PRO A 17 70.74 17.95 -2.40
CA PRO A 17 69.47 17.25 -2.69
C PRO A 17 68.42 17.30 -1.56
N LEU A 18 67.14 17.30 -1.94
CA LEU A 18 66.00 17.18 -1.02
C LEU A 18 65.37 15.79 -1.11
N TYR A 19 65.26 15.15 0.04
CA TYR A 19 64.42 13.98 0.29
C TYR A 19 62.96 14.31 -0.04
N ALA A 20 62.30 13.42 -0.78
CA ALA A 20 60.88 13.53 -1.08
C ALA A 20 60.05 13.26 0.19
N CYS A 21 59.20 14.20 0.56
CA CYS A 21 58.10 14.01 1.49
C CYS A 21 56.86 13.51 0.72
N ASP A 22 56.25 12.44 1.20
CA ASP A 22 55.01 11.81 0.74
C ASP A 22 53.75 12.62 1.10
N SER A 23 53.65 13.88 0.69
CA SER A 23 52.36 14.58 0.73
C SER A 23 52.28 15.70 -0.30
N CYS A 24 51.84 15.37 -1.51
CA CYS A 24 51.50 16.34 -2.54
C CYS A 24 50.08 16.10 -3.05
N TYR A 25 49.07 16.09 -2.17
CA TYR A 25 47.70 16.40 -2.56
C TYR A 25 47.06 17.18 -1.40
N GLY A 26 46.65 18.40 -1.69
CA GLY A 26 45.97 19.30 -0.75
C GLY A 26 44.60 18.76 -0.32
N PRO A 27 43.81 19.54 0.45
CA PRO A 27 42.49 19.09 0.84
C PRO A 27 41.69 18.80 -0.42
N SER A 28 41.36 17.53 -0.63
CA SER A 28 40.37 17.12 -1.60
C SER A 28 39.02 17.53 -1.02
N ASP A 29 38.68 18.81 -1.17
CA ASP A 29 37.29 19.23 -1.29
C ASP A 29 36.76 18.46 -2.51
N TYR A 30 36.30 17.24 -2.26
CA TYR A 30 35.29 16.62 -3.07
C TYR A 30 34.08 17.54 -2.92
N THR A 31 34.03 18.56 -3.76
CA THR A 31 32.77 18.97 -4.35
C THR A 31 32.22 17.72 -5.01
N SER A 32 31.55 16.90 -4.20
CA SER A 32 30.53 15.99 -4.65
C SER A 32 29.68 16.86 -5.55
N HIS A 33 29.84 16.66 -6.86
CA HIS A 33 28.79 17.04 -7.77
C HIS A 33 27.58 16.29 -7.22
N LYS A 34 26.69 17.00 -6.51
CA LYS A 34 25.35 16.53 -6.19
C LYS A 34 24.81 16.02 -7.51
N ARG A 35 24.89 14.71 -7.70
CA ARG A 35 24.36 14.03 -8.86
C ARG A 35 22.89 14.34 -8.74
N LEU A 36 22.37 15.24 -9.58
CA LEU A 36 20.99 15.71 -9.56
C LEU A 36 20.11 14.49 -9.29
N VAL A 37 19.60 14.38 -8.06
CA VAL A 37 18.85 13.20 -7.62
C VAL A 37 17.63 13.12 -8.51
N ARG A 38 17.46 11.94 -9.12
CA ARG A 38 16.32 11.61 -9.98
C ARG A 38 15.06 11.79 -9.12
N ARG A 39 14.07 12.53 -9.63
CA ARG A 39 12.99 13.11 -8.82
C ARG A 39 11.99 12.05 -8.39
N MET A 40 12.15 11.54 -7.19
CA MET A 40 11.15 10.95 -6.30
C MET A 40 11.32 11.71 -4.96
N GLN A 41 10.58 11.36 -3.92
CA GLN A 41 10.91 11.89 -2.59
C GLN A 41 12.39 11.64 -2.26
N PRO A 42 13.11 12.60 -1.64
CA PRO A 42 14.50 12.41 -1.29
C PRO A 42 14.73 11.10 -0.52
N GLY A 43 15.71 10.31 -0.94
CA GLY A 43 16.00 8.99 -0.37
C GLY A 43 15.31 7.80 -1.03
N ALA A 44 14.29 8.01 -1.89
CA ALA A 44 13.57 6.91 -2.51
C ALA A 44 14.41 6.12 -3.53
N LEU A 45 14.23 4.80 -3.53
CA LEU A 45 15.01 3.86 -4.34
C LEU A 45 14.46 3.72 -5.76
N ASN A 46 15.35 3.66 -6.76
CA ASN A 46 14.93 3.47 -8.15
C ASN A 46 14.60 1.99 -8.41
N ALA A 47 13.46 1.73 -9.05
CA ALA A 47 13.18 0.41 -9.60
C ALA A 47 14.21 0.00 -10.67
N THR A 48 14.62 -1.26 -10.63
CA THR A 48 15.66 -1.81 -11.53
C THR A 48 15.08 -2.76 -12.58
N THR A 49 13.92 -3.35 -12.29
CA THR A 49 13.23 -4.30 -13.16
C THR A 49 12.24 -3.59 -14.06
N LYS A 50 12.23 -3.95 -15.35
CA LYS A 50 11.36 -3.31 -16.36
C LYS A 50 10.04 -4.07 -16.55
N PRO A 51 8.98 -3.36 -16.97
CA PRO A 51 7.76 -3.97 -17.49
C PRO A 51 8.01 -5.03 -18.56
N ARG A 52 7.18 -6.08 -18.57
CA ARG A 52 7.21 -7.23 -19.49
C ARG A 52 6.77 -6.84 -20.91
N GLY A 53 5.90 -5.85 -21.05
CA GLY A 53 5.38 -5.46 -22.36
C GLY A 53 4.39 -4.30 -22.30
N PRO A 54 3.94 -3.80 -23.48
CA PRO A 54 2.91 -2.76 -23.53
C PRO A 54 1.55 -3.26 -23.00
N LEU A 55 0.81 -2.37 -22.34
CA LEU A 55 -0.59 -2.60 -21.98
C LEU A 55 -1.47 -2.87 -23.21
N GLU A 56 -2.42 -3.78 -23.07
CA GLU A 56 -3.52 -3.95 -24.00
C GLU A 56 -4.61 -2.88 -23.77
N TRP A 57 -5.11 -2.28 -24.85
CA TRP A 57 -6.12 -1.22 -24.81
C TRP A 57 -7.42 -1.66 -25.49
N GLY A 58 -8.52 -1.48 -24.78
CA GLY A 58 -9.87 -1.81 -25.24
C GLY A 58 -10.71 -0.58 -25.55
N GLN A 59 -11.98 -0.83 -25.85
CA GLN A 59 -13.04 0.17 -26.02
C GLN A 59 -13.16 1.10 -24.80
N ILE A 60 -13.10 0.50 -23.62
CA ILE A 60 -13.07 1.17 -22.32
C ILE A 60 -11.95 0.56 -21.47
N ASN A 61 -11.27 1.41 -20.72
CA ASN A 61 -10.12 1.06 -19.92
C ASN A 61 -10.29 1.65 -18.52
N PHE A 62 -9.65 1.04 -17.53
CA PHE A 62 -9.70 1.46 -16.15
C PHE A 62 -8.31 1.47 -15.54
N MET A 63 -8.01 2.55 -14.82
CA MET A 63 -6.93 2.60 -13.84
C MET A 63 -7.55 2.58 -12.46
N HIS A 64 -7.07 1.70 -11.58
CA HIS A 64 -7.68 1.45 -10.28
C HIS A 64 -6.65 1.48 -9.16
N THR A 65 -6.99 2.22 -8.09
CA THR A 65 -6.26 2.28 -6.82
C THR A 65 -7.19 1.89 -5.68
N THR A 66 -6.60 1.41 -4.59
CA THR A 66 -7.32 1.01 -3.38
C THR A 66 -6.33 0.90 -2.23
N ASP A 67 -6.81 1.01 -0.99
CA ASP A 67 -6.03 0.70 0.22
C ASP A 67 -4.70 1.47 0.22
N THR A 68 -4.76 2.76 -0.12
CA THR A 68 -3.54 3.58 -0.27
C THR A 68 -2.91 3.95 1.06
N HIS A 69 -3.72 4.05 2.13
CA HIS A 69 -3.30 4.31 3.51
C HIS A 69 -2.22 5.40 3.66
N GLY A 70 -2.35 6.50 2.93
CA GLY A 70 -1.46 7.65 3.06
C GLY A 70 -0.08 7.52 2.40
N TRP A 71 0.23 6.43 1.70
CA TRP A 71 1.54 6.16 1.06
C TRP A 71 1.86 7.03 -0.17
N LEU A 72 1.38 8.28 -0.18
CA LEU A 72 1.48 9.21 -1.30
C LEU A 72 2.91 9.74 -1.52
N ALA A 73 3.81 9.57 -0.54
CA ALA A 73 5.23 9.84 -0.68
C ALA A 73 5.98 8.76 -1.49
N GLY A 74 5.36 7.62 -1.75
CA GLY A 74 6.02 6.42 -2.26
C GLY A 74 6.89 5.74 -1.21
N HIS A 75 7.29 4.52 -1.48
CA HIS A 75 8.12 3.75 -0.56
C HIS A 75 9.58 4.23 -0.62
N LEU A 76 10.07 4.84 0.47
CA LEU A 76 11.42 5.40 0.49
C LEU A 76 12.51 4.33 0.62
N LYS A 77 12.17 3.22 1.28
CA LYS A 77 13.13 2.15 1.61
C LYS A 77 12.98 0.90 0.74
N GLU A 78 12.02 0.90 -0.19
CA GLU A 78 11.71 -0.24 -1.03
C GLU A 78 12.07 -0.01 -2.46
N GLU A 79 12.72 -1.02 -3.02
CA GLU A 79 12.88 -1.10 -4.45
C GLU A 79 11.52 -1.49 -5.06
N ASN A 80 11.16 -0.90 -6.21
CA ASN A 80 9.92 -1.10 -6.99
C ASN A 80 8.72 -0.18 -6.69
N TYR A 81 8.64 0.51 -5.54
CA TYR A 81 7.43 1.27 -5.17
C TYR A 81 7.67 2.75 -4.80
N GLY A 82 8.81 3.32 -5.20
CA GLY A 82 9.20 4.67 -4.76
C GLY A 82 8.59 5.85 -5.54
N ALA A 83 7.70 5.65 -6.52
CA ALA A 83 7.04 6.79 -7.15
C ALA A 83 6.13 7.51 -6.15
N ASP A 84 6.11 8.85 -6.17
CA ASP A 84 5.18 9.60 -5.33
C ASP A 84 3.88 9.94 -6.07
N TRP A 85 2.95 10.59 -5.37
CA TRP A 85 1.67 10.98 -5.95
C TRP A 85 1.79 12.00 -7.08
N GLY A 86 2.87 12.78 -7.12
CA GLY A 86 3.16 13.69 -8.23
C GLY A 86 3.58 12.95 -9.50
N ASP A 87 4.29 11.84 -9.35
CA ASP A 87 4.60 10.91 -10.44
C ASP A 87 3.33 10.23 -10.95
N TYR A 88 2.47 9.76 -10.05
CA TYR A 88 1.18 9.18 -10.41
C TYR A 88 0.25 10.19 -11.11
N ALA A 89 0.14 11.43 -10.61
CA ALA A 89 -0.63 12.48 -11.27
C ALA A 89 -0.11 12.79 -12.69
N SER A 90 1.22 12.73 -12.88
CA SER A 90 1.84 12.86 -14.20
C SER A 90 1.51 11.67 -15.09
N PHE A 91 1.59 10.45 -14.56
CA PHE A 91 1.23 9.21 -15.23
C PHE A 91 -0.22 9.24 -15.73
N VAL A 92 -1.17 9.54 -14.84
CA VAL A 92 -2.61 9.70 -15.14
C VAL A 92 -2.84 10.66 -16.30
N LYS A 93 -2.21 11.85 -16.25
CA LYS A 93 -2.37 12.86 -17.30
C LYS A 93 -1.94 12.35 -18.67
N HIS A 94 -0.83 11.62 -18.75
CA HIS A 94 -0.37 11.04 -20.02
C HIS A 94 -1.24 9.85 -20.45
N MET A 95 -1.71 9.02 -19.53
CA MET A 95 -2.59 7.91 -19.83
C MET A 95 -3.94 8.38 -20.37
N ARG A 96 -4.55 9.42 -19.79
CA ARG A 96 -5.75 10.06 -20.35
C ARG A 96 -5.50 10.67 -21.73
N LYS A 97 -4.38 11.37 -21.91
CA LYS A 97 -3.99 11.90 -23.23
C LYS A 97 -3.85 10.79 -24.27
N LYS A 98 -3.25 9.66 -23.89
CA LYS A 98 -3.10 8.50 -24.78
C LYS A 98 -4.45 7.86 -25.10
N ALA A 99 -5.37 7.76 -24.13
CA ALA A 99 -6.74 7.30 -24.37
C ALA A 99 -7.45 8.18 -25.40
N ASP A 100 -7.33 9.51 -25.27
CA ASP A 100 -7.87 10.47 -26.23
C ASP A 100 -7.31 10.29 -27.64
N GLU A 101 -5.98 10.09 -27.77
CA GLU A 101 -5.31 9.84 -29.05
C GLU A 101 -5.73 8.51 -29.69
N LEU A 102 -6.10 7.52 -28.88
CA LEU A 102 -6.59 6.21 -29.31
C LEU A 102 -8.12 6.19 -29.55
N GLU A 103 -8.82 7.28 -29.25
CA GLU A 103 -10.28 7.41 -29.30
C GLU A 103 -11.02 6.37 -28.44
N VAL A 104 -10.50 6.08 -27.25
CA VAL A 104 -11.08 5.11 -26.30
C VAL A 104 -11.39 5.77 -24.95
N ASP A 105 -12.33 5.18 -24.20
CA ASP A 105 -12.60 5.67 -22.84
C ASP A 105 -11.56 5.15 -21.84
N LEU A 106 -11.17 6.00 -20.90
CA LEU A 106 -10.36 5.64 -19.73
C LEU A 106 -11.00 6.24 -18.48
N LEU A 107 -11.37 5.37 -17.53
CA LEU A 107 -11.91 5.76 -16.23
C LEU A 107 -10.90 5.51 -15.12
N LEU A 108 -10.84 6.43 -14.17
CA LEU A 108 -10.07 6.29 -12.94
C LEU A 108 -10.99 5.93 -11.78
N VAL A 109 -10.63 4.87 -11.06
CA VAL A 109 -11.42 4.32 -9.95
C VAL A 109 -10.56 4.27 -8.69
N ASP A 110 -11.11 4.66 -7.55
CA ASP A 110 -10.52 4.40 -6.24
C ASP A 110 -11.54 3.70 -5.31
N THR A 111 -11.08 2.78 -4.47
CA THR A 111 -11.96 2.01 -3.57
C THR A 111 -11.70 2.21 -2.07
N GLY A 112 -11.19 3.37 -1.64
CA GLY A 112 -11.17 3.79 -0.24
C GLY A 112 -9.98 3.30 0.58
N ASP A 113 -10.00 3.59 1.88
CA ASP A 113 -8.90 3.44 2.85
C ASP A 113 -7.68 4.29 2.48
N LEU A 114 -7.75 5.57 2.83
CA LEU A 114 -6.84 6.62 2.40
C LEU A 114 -5.82 7.06 3.47
N HIS A 115 -5.97 6.62 4.73
CA HIS A 115 -5.11 6.94 5.88
C HIS A 115 -4.91 5.72 6.81
N ASP A 116 -4.26 5.89 7.98
CA ASP A 116 -3.90 4.85 8.96
C ASP A 116 -2.88 3.83 8.43
N GLY A 117 -1.68 4.32 8.16
CA GLY A 117 -0.55 3.51 7.68
C GLY A 117 0.66 4.31 7.24
N ASN A 118 0.65 5.64 7.38
CA ASN A 118 1.77 6.48 6.94
C ASN A 118 1.80 7.81 7.69
N GLY A 119 2.99 8.29 8.06
CA GLY A 119 3.12 9.56 8.77
C GLY A 119 2.62 10.76 7.95
N LEU A 120 2.55 10.64 6.62
CA LEU A 120 2.02 11.68 5.76
C LEU A 120 0.53 11.95 5.99
N SER A 121 -0.27 10.91 6.28
CA SER A 121 -1.69 11.04 6.62
C SER A 121 -1.91 11.16 8.12
N ASP A 122 -1.10 10.50 8.94
CA ASP A 122 -1.45 10.21 10.34
C ASP A 122 -0.82 11.20 11.35
N THR A 123 -0.07 12.19 10.86
CA THR A 123 0.41 13.31 11.68
C THR A 123 -0.57 14.48 11.76
N THR A 124 -1.62 14.49 10.94
CA THR A 124 -2.64 15.54 10.98
C THR A 124 -3.74 15.22 11.98
N THR A 125 -4.52 16.22 12.38
CA THR A 125 -5.71 16.02 13.22
C THR A 125 -6.89 16.74 12.59
N PRO A 126 -7.92 16.02 12.07
CA PRO A 126 -7.99 14.55 11.95
C PRO A 126 -6.94 13.95 11.00
N ASN A 127 -6.76 12.62 11.03
CA ASN A 127 -5.91 11.91 10.06
C ASN A 127 -6.42 12.17 8.64
N GLY A 128 -5.51 12.20 7.67
CA GLY A 128 -5.84 12.26 6.25
C GLY A 128 -6.02 13.66 5.68
N VAL A 129 -6.25 14.70 6.48
CA VAL A 129 -6.55 16.08 6.00
C VAL A 129 -5.59 16.56 4.92
N TYR A 130 -4.29 16.33 5.09
CA TYR A 130 -3.28 16.72 4.11
C TYR A 130 -3.29 15.81 2.86
N THR A 131 -3.30 14.50 3.06
CA THR A 131 -3.26 13.53 1.96
C THR A 131 -4.53 13.58 1.11
N ASP A 132 -5.69 13.80 1.71
CA ASP A 132 -6.97 14.01 1.04
C ASP A 132 -6.91 15.22 0.10
N GLU A 133 -6.26 16.32 0.53
CA GLU A 133 -6.05 17.46 -0.36
C GLU A 133 -5.20 17.11 -1.59
N LEU A 134 -4.20 16.23 -1.43
CA LEU A 134 -3.39 15.74 -2.56
C LEU A 134 -4.20 14.81 -3.48
N PHE A 135 -5.05 13.95 -2.91
CA PHE A 135 -5.98 13.12 -3.68
C PHE A 135 -6.82 13.98 -4.62
N THR A 136 -7.39 15.08 -4.14
CA THR A 136 -8.24 15.99 -4.96
C THR A 136 -7.53 16.60 -6.17
N LYS A 137 -6.19 16.51 -6.26
CA LYS A 137 -5.43 16.98 -7.42
C LYS A 137 -5.48 16.00 -8.60
N VAL A 138 -5.92 14.76 -8.37
CA VAL A 138 -6.11 13.73 -9.40
C VAL A 138 -7.60 13.63 -9.74
N ASP A 139 -7.93 13.80 -11.01
CA ASP A 139 -9.30 13.80 -11.50
C ASP A 139 -9.83 12.35 -11.62
N TYR A 140 -10.26 11.76 -10.51
CA TYR A 140 -10.90 10.44 -10.48
C TYR A 140 -12.34 10.50 -11.04
N ASP A 141 -12.77 9.41 -11.67
CA ASP A 141 -14.12 9.31 -12.26
C ASP A 141 -15.13 8.67 -11.30
N LEU A 142 -14.70 7.72 -10.48
CA LEU A 142 -15.51 7.02 -9.49
C LEU A 142 -14.66 6.74 -8.25
N LEU A 143 -15.14 7.10 -7.06
CA LEU A 143 -14.49 6.76 -5.78
C LEU A 143 -15.54 6.33 -4.76
N THR A 144 -15.13 5.56 -3.75
CA THR A 144 -16.00 5.18 -2.63
C THR A 144 -15.23 5.27 -1.31
N VAL A 145 -15.94 5.07 -0.20
CA VAL A 145 -15.40 5.15 1.16
C VAL A 145 -14.85 3.79 1.61
N GLY A 146 -13.78 3.80 2.39
CA GLY A 146 -13.27 2.64 3.11
C GLY A 146 -13.77 2.56 4.55
N ASN A 147 -13.34 1.54 5.31
CA ASN A 147 -13.69 1.46 6.72
C ASN A 147 -12.82 2.37 7.59
N HIS A 148 -11.60 2.71 7.16
CA HIS A 148 -10.70 3.59 7.91
C HIS A 148 -11.26 4.99 8.06
N GLU A 149 -11.99 5.49 7.06
CA GLU A 149 -12.67 6.78 7.14
C GLU A 149 -13.86 6.80 8.12
N LEU A 150 -14.26 5.65 8.69
CA LEU A 150 -15.50 5.51 9.46
C LEU A 150 -15.30 5.12 10.93
N TYR A 151 -14.10 4.70 11.35
CA TYR A 151 -13.84 4.32 12.74
C TYR A 151 -13.98 5.49 13.73
N VAL A 152 -13.59 6.70 13.31
CA VAL A 152 -13.50 7.89 14.15
C VAL A 152 -14.46 8.96 13.65
N THR A 153 -15.22 9.55 14.59
CA THR A 153 -16.28 10.54 14.29
C THR A 153 -15.77 11.74 13.49
N GLU A 154 -14.63 12.30 13.90
CA GLU A 154 -14.04 13.47 13.28
C GLU A 154 -13.56 13.18 11.85
N ILE A 155 -13.03 11.98 11.62
CA ILE A 155 -12.60 11.52 10.30
C ILE A 155 -13.81 11.31 9.38
N ALA A 156 -14.87 10.67 9.87
CA ALA A 156 -16.10 10.46 9.10
C ALA A 156 -16.72 11.80 8.65
N TYR A 157 -16.74 12.80 9.53
CA TYR A 157 -17.19 14.14 9.18
C TYR A 157 -16.24 14.88 8.24
N GLU A 158 -14.93 14.71 8.37
CA GLU A 158 -13.95 15.28 7.45
C GLU A 158 -14.13 14.72 6.03
N ALA A 159 -14.20 13.39 5.91
CA ALA A 159 -14.43 12.70 4.65
C ALA A 159 -15.76 13.14 4.00
N PHE A 160 -16.82 13.34 4.80
CA PHE A 160 -18.09 13.85 4.30
C PHE A 160 -18.02 15.33 3.86
N ALA A 161 -17.53 16.20 4.73
CA ALA A 161 -17.61 17.65 4.54
C ALA A 161 -16.62 18.16 3.50
N ASN A 162 -15.43 17.56 3.41
CA ASN A 162 -14.34 18.10 2.60
C ASN A 162 -13.94 17.18 1.44
N PHE A 163 -14.00 15.85 1.60
CA PHE A 163 -13.59 14.93 0.54
C PHE A 163 -14.72 14.59 -0.44
N SER A 164 -15.84 14.06 0.06
CA SER A 164 -17.02 13.67 -0.73
C SER A 164 -17.54 14.84 -1.57
N ASN A 165 -17.61 16.04 -0.97
CA ASN A 165 -18.08 17.26 -1.64
C ASN A 165 -17.22 17.69 -2.84
N VAL A 166 -15.91 17.42 -2.84
CA VAL A 166 -15.04 17.78 -3.97
C VAL A 166 -15.34 16.92 -5.19
N TYR A 167 -15.60 15.63 -4.99
CA TYR A 167 -15.90 14.69 -6.05
C TYR A 167 -17.39 14.65 -6.41
N GLY A 168 -18.28 15.10 -5.53
CA GLY A 168 -19.73 15.23 -5.77
C GLY A 168 -20.34 13.92 -6.26
N GLU A 169 -20.99 13.95 -7.43
CA GLU A 169 -21.62 12.77 -8.05
C GLU A 169 -20.67 11.59 -8.34
N ARG A 170 -19.35 11.79 -8.22
CA ARG A 170 -18.33 10.77 -8.43
C ARG A 170 -17.98 9.99 -7.17
N TYR A 171 -18.31 10.52 -5.98
CA TYR A 171 -18.11 9.85 -4.71
C TYR A 171 -19.37 9.04 -4.37
N LEU A 172 -19.26 7.72 -4.43
CA LEU A 172 -20.38 6.79 -4.35
C LEU A 172 -20.42 6.06 -3.02
N THR A 173 -21.54 6.14 -2.31
CA THR A 173 -21.78 5.44 -1.04
C THR A 173 -23.22 4.91 -0.98
N SER A 174 -23.51 3.92 -1.80
CA SER A 174 -24.79 3.22 -1.94
C SER A 174 -25.38 2.70 -0.61
N ASN A 175 -24.54 2.36 0.36
CA ASN A 175 -24.97 1.80 1.64
C ASN A 175 -24.38 2.48 2.89
N VAL A 176 -23.83 3.69 2.76
CA VAL A 176 -23.25 4.43 3.90
C VAL A 176 -23.94 5.79 4.03
N GLN A 177 -24.46 6.05 5.23
CA GLN A 177 -25.09 7.30 5.63
C GLN A 177 -24.32 7.94 6.78
N ILE A 178 -24.44 9.25 6.94
CA ILE A 178 -23.84 10.05 8.01
C ILE A 178 -24.89 10.90 8.73
N LEU A 179 -24.72 11.10 10.04
CA LEU A 179 -25.63 11.84 10.88
C LEU A 179 -25.45 13.35 10.64
N ASN A 180 -26.50 14.00 10.15
CA ASN A 180 -26.54 15.45 10.02
C ASN A 180 -26.84 16.09 11.38
N ASN A 181 -25.85 16.76 11.97
CA ASN A 181 -25.98 17.39 13.29
C ASN A 181 -27.02 18.52 13.36
N ALA A 182 -27.38 19.13 12.23
CA ALA A 182 -28.38 20.19 12.19
C ALA A 182 -29.82 19.65 12.22
N THR A 183 -30.06 18.47 11.63
CA THR A 183 -31.41 17.88 11.54
C THR A 183 -31.61 16.72 12.52
N GLY A 184 -30.55 16.06 12.95
CA GLY A 184 -30.60 14.82 13.74
C GLY A 184 -30.98 13.58 12.90
N GLU A 185 -30.99 13.70 11.57
CA GLU A 185 -31.33 12.61 10.65
C GLU A 185 -30.09 12.12 9.90
N PHE A 186 -30.10 10.83 9.51
CA PHE A 186 -29.06 10.27 8.64
C PHE A 186 -29.31 10.68 7.20
N GLU A 187 -28.28 11.24 6.56
CA GLU A 187 -28.24 11.55 5.13
C GLU A 187 -27.17 10.74 4.42
N ASP A 188 -27.23 10.65 3.10
CA ASP A 188 -26.24 9.85 2.36
C ASP A 188 -24.89 10.57 2.38
N MET A 189 -23.82 9.83 2.71
CA MET A 189 -22.46 10.39 2.81
C MET A 189 -21.91 10.84 1.44
N GLY A 190 -22.37 10.19 0.38
CA GLY A 190 -22.09 10.49 -1.02
C GLY A 190 -23.30 10.08 -1.86
N HIS A 191 -23.12 10.03 -3.17
CA HIS A 191 -24.21 9.64 -4.05
C HIS A 191 -24.45 8.13 -3.99
N ARG A 192 -25.72 7.70 -3.93
CA ARG A 192 -26.03 6.26 -3.92
C ARG A 192 -25.67 5.55 -5.22
N PHE A 193 -25.74 6.26 -6.33
CA PHE A 193 -25.39 5.76 -7.66
C PHE A 193 -25.06 6.94 -8.59
N ARG A 194 -24.45 6.63 -9.73
CA ARG A 194 -24.22 7.60 -10.80
C ARG A 194 -24.56 6.98 -12.15
N TYR A 195 -25.46 7.62 -12.89
CA TYR A 195 -25.74 7.31 -14.28
C TYR A 195 -25.14 8.39 -15.18
N PHE A 196 -24.17 8.01 -16.01
CA PHE A 196 -23.44 8.98 -16.83
C PHE A 196 -23.08 8.41 -18.20
N THR A 197 -22.70 9.30 -19.13
CA THR A 197 -22.20 8.92 -20.45
C THR A 197 -20.72 9.25 -20.54
N THR A 198 -19.90 8.29 -20.91
CA THR A 198 -18.46 8.49 -21.12
C THR A 198 -18.19 9.42 -22.30
N LYS A 199 -16.94 9.89 -22.41
CA LYS A 199 -16.50 10.80 -23.48
C LYS A 199 -16.83 10.26 -24.87
N HIS A 200 -16.67 8.95 -25.08
CA HIS A 200 -16.93 8.30 -26.36
C HIS A 200 -18.31 7.65 -26.47
N GLY A 201 -19.19 7.79 -25.47
CA GLY A 201 -20.62 7.52 -25.62
C GLY A 201 -21.16 6.24 -24.98
N LEU A 202 -20.41 5.58 -24.09
CA LEU A 202 -20.93 4.49 -23.27
C LEU A 202 -21.80 5.02 -22.13
N ARG A 203 -22.97 4.43 -21.91
CA ARG A 203 -23.88 4.78 -20.81
C ARG A 203 -23.63 3.85 -19.64
N ILE A 204 -23.10 4.39 -18.55
CA ILE A 204 -22.67 3.63 -17.38
C ILE A 204 -23.61 3.91 -16.22
N MET A 205 -24.04 2.85 -15.54
CA MET A 205 -24.66 2.92 -14.21
C MET A 205 -23.65 2.41 -13.17
N ALA A 206 -23.27 3.27 -12.23
CA ALA A 206 -22.27 2.97 -11.23
C ALA A 206 -22.84 2.99 -9.80
N PHE A 207 -22.36 2.07 -8.95
CA PHE A 207 -22.68 1.96 -7.52
C PHE A 207 -21.39 1.89 -6.70
N GLY A 208 -21.43 2.34 -5.44
CA GLY A 208 -20.30 2.33 -4.51
C GLY A 208 -20.69 1.72 -3.18
N VAL A 209 -20.24 0.50 -2.88
CA VAL A 209 -20.70 -0.24 -1.69
C VAL A 209 -19.56 -0.55 -0.74
N LEU A 210 -19.75 -0.26 0.54
CA LEU A 210 -18.90 -0.79 1.61
C LEU A 210 -19.32 -2.22 1.93
N PHE A 211 -18.38 -3.05 2.41
CA PHE A 211 -18.71 -4.37 2.98
C PHE A 211 -19.65 -4.20 4.19
N ASP A 212 -20.17 -5.30 4.75
CA ASP A 212 -21.10 -5.26 5.91
C ASP A 212 -20.38 -4.86 7.22
N PHE A 213 -19.73 -3.70 7.21
CA PHE A 213 -18.91 -3.14 8.27
C PHE A 213 -19.75 -2.70 9.47
N THR A 214 -19.34 -3.08 10.68
CA THR A 214 -20.01 -2.70 11.93
C THR A 214 -19.10 -2.02 12.96
N GLY A 215 -17.84 -1.75 12.61
CA GLY A 215 -16.87 -1.08 13.50
C GLY A 215 -16.91 0.45 13.45
N ASN A 216 -17.89 1.02 12.76
CA ASN A 216 -18.01 2.44 12.49
C ASN A 216 -18.43 3.24 13.73
N SER A 217 -18.09 4.52 13.76
CA SER A 217 -18.55 5.47 14.77
C SER A 217 -20.08 5.68 14.73
N GLU A 218 -20.65 6.12 15.85
CA GLU A 218 -22.10 6.33 16.01
C GLU A 218 -22.72 7.38 15.06
N VAL A 219 -21.86 8.21 14.44
CA VAL A 219 -22.29 9.23 13.47
C VAL A 219 -22.44 8.69 12.07
N SER A 220 -22.11 7.43 11.82
CA SER A 220 -22.31 6.79 10.52
C SER A 220 -23.23 5.58 10.65
N LYS A 221 -23.85 5.20 9.54
CA LYS A 221 -24.76 4.06 9.47
C LYS A 221 -24.53 3.31 8.17
N ILE A 222 -24.23 2.02 8.30
CA ILE A 222 -24.05 1.11 7.17
C ILE A 222 -25.30 0.26 7.03
N THR A 223 -25.91 0.28 5.84
CA THR A 223 -26.99 -0.65 5.49
C THR A 223 -26.36 -1.93 4.93
N LYS A 224 -26.77 -3.09 5.45
CA LYS A 224 -26.26 -4.37 4.94
C LYS A 224 -26.57 -4.53 3.46
N GLY A 225 -25.62 -5.07 2.68
CA GLY A 225 -25.78 -5.27 1.25
C GLY A 225 -27.06 -6.02 0.88
N ALA A 226 -27.40 -7.05 1.65
CA ALA A 226 -28.61 -7.85 1.48
C ALA A 226 -29.93 -7.07 1.67
N ASP A 227 -29.90 -5.99 2.43
CA ASP A 227 -31.07 -5.12 2.66
C ASP A 227 -31.08 -3.95 1.69
N MET A 228 -29.92 -3.37 1.38
CA MET A 228 -29.76 -2.30 0.39
C MET A 228 -30.36 -2.70 -0.97
N ILE A 229 -30.10 -3.92 -1.46
CA ILE A 229 -30.61 -4.36 -2.78
C ILE A 229 -32.15 -4.48 -2.84
N LYS A 230 -32.84 -4.44 -1.70
CA LYS A 230 -34.31 -4.49 -1.61
C LYS A 230 -34.93 -3.08 -1.61
N GLU A 231 -34.12 -2.04 -1.47
CA GLU A 231 -34.62 -0.67 -1.44
C GLU A 231 -35.11 -0.21 -2.81
N GLU A 232 -36.17 0.62 -2.82
CA GLU A 232 -36.83 1.05 -4.04
C GLU A 232 -35.89 1.78 -5.00
N TRP A 233 -35.06 2.70 -4.48
CA TRP A 233 -34.09 3.45 -5.30
C TRP A 233 -33.11 2.53 -6.04
N PHE A 234 -32.67 1.43 -5.41
CA PHE A 234 -31.71 0.50 -6.03
C PHE A 234 -32.39 -0.28 -7.15
N ILE A 235 -33.60 -0.80 -6.87
CA ILE A 235 -34.43 -1.52 -7.84
C ILE A 235 -34.74 -0.63 -9.05
N GLU A 236 -35.04 0.65 -8.84
CA GLU A 236 -35.26 1.63 -9.92
C GLU A 236 -33.98 1.92 -10.69
N ALA A 237 -32.85 2.12 -10.00
CA ALA A 237 -31.56 2.39 -10.63
C ALA A 237 -31.13 1.25 -11.57
N ILE A 238 -31.17 -0.01 -11.15
CA ILE A 238 -30.76 -1.15 -12.00
C ILE A 238 -31.70 -1.37 -13.19
N LYS A 239 -32.95 -0.92 -13.09
CA LYS A 239 -33.96 -0.93 -14.17
C LYS A 239 -33.84 0.27 -15.11
N THR A 240 -32.96 1.24 -14.82
CA THR A 240 -32.73 2.38 -15.70
C THR A 240 -32.36 1.90 -17.09
N GLU A 241 -33.03 2.43 -18.09
CA GLU A 241 -32.71 2.21 -19.48
C GLU A 241 -32.55 3.54 -20.21
N PRO A 242 -31.54 3.66 -21.08
CA PRO A 242 -30.65 2.58 -21.53
C PRO A 242 -29.29 2.52 -20.77
N VAL A 243 -28.76 1.32 -20.47
CA VAL A 243 -27.44 1.12 -19.81
C VAL A 243 -26.60 0.16 -20.65
N ASP A 244 -25.34 0.52 -20.91
CA ASP A 244 -24.39 -0.27 -21.69
C ASP A 244 -23.40 -1.06 -20.82
N LEU A 245 -23.10 -0.59 -19.61
CA LEU A 245 -22.20 -1.22 -18.65
C LEU A 245 -22.61 -0.85 -17.22
N PHE A 246 -22.64 -1.84 -16.33
CA PHE A 246 -22.68 -1.60 -14.89
C PHE A 246 -21.26 -1.58 -14.33
N VAL A 247 -20.96 -0.62 -13.46
CA VAL A 247 -19.70 -0.57 -12.70
C VAL A 247 -20.03 -0.58 -11.21
N VAL A 248 -19.55 -1.58 -10.47
CA VAL A 248 -19.73 -1.66 -9.02
C VAL A 248 -18.38 -1.49 -8.36
N ILE A 249 -18.16 -0.35 -7.73
CA ILE A 249 -16.96 -0.10 -6.93
C ILE A 249 -17.30 -0.38 -5.47
N GLY A 250 -16.33 -0.76 -4.67
CA GLY A 250 -16.58 -0.93 -3.25
C GLY A 250 -15.33 -1.30 -2.49
N HIS A 251 -15.24 -0.83 -1.25
CA HIS A 251 -14.20 -1.27 -0.35
C HIS A 251 -14.55 -2.67 0.19
N ASN A 252 -14.29 -3.69 -0.63
CA ASN A 252 -14.68 -5.09 -0.44
C ASN A 252 -13.67 -5.99 -1.14
N PRO A 253 -13.41 -7.21 -0.65
CA PRO A 253 -12.74 -8.20 -1.48
C PRO A 253 -13.56 -8.48 -2.75
N VAL A 254 -12.87 -8.63 -3.89
CA VAL A 254 -13.55 -9.01 -5.14
C VAL A 254 -13.95 -10.48 -5.17
N ARG A 255 -13.27 -11.34 -4.41
CA ARG A 255 -13.64 -12.75 -4.30
C ARG A 255 -14.71 -12.96 -3.23
N PRO A 256 -15.65 -13.91 -3.45
CA PRO A 256 -16.53 -14.38 -2.39
C PRO A 256 -15.72 -15.23 -1.41
N GLY A 257 -15.36 -14.64 -0.27
CA GLY A 257 -14.70 -15.33 0.85
C GLY A 257 -14.93 -14.53 2.12
N GLY A 258 -15.53 -15.15 3.14
CA GLY A 258 -15.96 -14.47 4.37
C GLY A 258 -17.47 -14.20 4.43
N ASN A 259 -17.98 -13.89 5.63
CA ASN A 259 -19.40 -13.61 5.88
C ASN A 259 -19.80 -12.15 5.53
N ASP A 260 -18.85 -11.32 5.10
CA ASP A 260 -18.98 -9.85 5.16
C ASP A 260 -19.00 -9.19 3.76
N GLY A 261 -18.82 -9.95 2.67
CA GLY A 261 -18.68 -9.41 1.31
C GLY A 261 -20.00 -8.95 0.67
N THR A 262 -20.11 -7.66 0.34
CA THR A 262 -21.30 -7.04 -0.28
C THR A 262 -21.28 -7.09 -1.81
N LEU A 263 -20.11 -7.05 -2.45
CA LEU A 263 -19.98 -7.10 -3.92
C LEU A 263 -20.67 -8.31 -4.57
N PRO A 264 -20.55 -9.55 -4.05
CA PRO A 264 -21.24 -10.72 -4.64
C PRO A 264 -22.76 -10.59 -4.63
N ILE A 265 -23.32 -9.98 -3.58
CA ILE A 265 -24.77 -9.78 -3.41
C ILE A 265 -25.28 -8.78 -4.48
N VAL A 266 -24.57 -7.68 -4.64
CA VAL A 266 -24.92 -6.62 -5.60
C VAL A 266 -24.75 -7.11 -7.04
N GLN A 267 -23.64 -7.81 -7.33
CA GLN A 267 -23.39 -8.41 -8.65
C GLN A 267 -24.55 -9.32 -9.05
N LYS A 268 -24.96 -10.21 -8.14
CA LYS A 268 -26.06 -11.14 -8.38
C LYS A 268 -27.38 -10.41 -8.61
N ALA A 269 -27.70 -9.41 -7.79
CA ALA A 269 -28.94 -8.64 -7.94
C ALA A 269 -29.01 -7.91 -9.29
N ILE A 270 -27.91 -7.31 -9.74
CA ILE A 270 -27.83 -6.67 -11.06
C ILE A 270 -27.97 -7.72 -12.17
N ARG A 271 -27.23 -8.84 -12.10
CA ARG A 271 -27.25 -9.90 -13.12
C ARG A 271 -28.64 -10.53 -13.26
N ASP A 272 -29.33 -10.79 -12.15
CA ASP A 272 -30.70 -11.32 -12.15
C ASP A 272 -31.68 -10.36 -12.85
N ALA A 273 -31.50 -9.04 -12.70
CA ALA A 273 -32.35 -8.03 -13.31
C ALA A 273 -31.95 -7.68 -14.76
N ARG A 274 -30.66 -7.75 -15.10
CA ARG A 274 -30.05 -7.26 -16.35
C ARG A 274 -29.10 -8.34 -16.93
N PRO A 275 -29.64 -9.49 -17.38
CA PRO A 275 -28.83 -10.63 -17.80
C PRO A 275 -27.88 -10.33 -18.96
N ASP A 276 -28.24 -9.39 -19.85
CA ASP A 276 -27.49 -9.11 -21.09
C ASP A 276 -26.50 -7.94 -20.99
N VAL A 277 -26.45 -7.23 -19.85
CA VAL A 277 -25.57 -6.06 -19.68
C VAL A 277 -24.29 -6.49 -18.95
N PRO A 278 -23.09 -6.15 -19.46
CA PRO A 278 -21.84 -6.44 -18.76
C PRO A 278 -21.76 -5.74 -17.39
N ILE A 279 -21.03 -6.36 -16.45
CA ILE A 279 -20.81 -5.83 -15.10
C ILE A 279 -19.31 -5.83 -14.81
N GLN A 280 -18.74 -4.71 -14.41
CA GLN A 280 -17.35 -4.64 -13.96
C GLN A 280 -17.31 -4.26 -12.47
N LEU A 281 -16.57 -5.02 -11.68
CA LEU A 281 -16.38 -4.77 -10.25
C LEU A 281 -14.97 -4.29 -9.93
N PHE A 282 -14.85 -3.39 -8.96
CA PHE A 282 -13.58 -2.95 -8.39
C PHE A 282 -13.66 -3.07 -6.87
N GLY A 283 -12.69 -3.75 -6.27
CA GLY A 283 -12.64 -4.05 -4.84
C GLY A 283 -11.33 -3.62 -4.18
N GLY A 284 -11.24 -3.84 -2.87
CA GLY A 284 -10.12 -3.48 -1.99
C GLY A 284 -10.16 -4.30 -0.70
N HIS A 285 -9.78 -3.68 0.42
CA HIS A 285 -9.91 -4.16 1.79
C HIS A 285 -8.96 -5.30 2.19
N TYR A 286 -8.73 -6.26 1.29
CA TYR A 286 -7.86 -7.41 1.54
C TYR A 286 -6.42 -7.14 1.11
N HIS A 287 -6.10 -5.95 0.61
CA HIS A 287 -4.72 -5.55 0.35
C HIS A 287 -3.99 -6.46 -0.68
N VAL A 288 -4.73 -7.08 -1.61
CA VAL A 288 -4.20 -8.04 -2.59
C VAL A 288 -4.41 -7.58 -4.03
N ARG A 289 -3.47 -7.98 -4.89
CA ARG A 289 -3.69 -8.04 -6.34
C ARG A 289 -4.57 -9.23 -6.65
N ASP A 290 -5.72 -9.00 -7.27
CA ASP A 290 -6.63 -10.10 -7.60
C ASP A 290 -7.54 -9.81 -8.79
N PHE A 291 -7.95 -10.86 -9.48
CA PHE A 291 -8.88 -10.82 -10.60
C PHE A 291 -9.80 -12.03 -10.58
N ILE A 292 -11.10 -11.79 -10.54
CA ILE A 292 -12.13 -12.83 -10.51
C ILE A 292 -13.00 -12.79 -11.76
N VAL A 293 -13.37 -13.97 -12.25
CA VAL A 293 -14.38 -14.16 -13.29
C VAL A 293 -15.68 -14.64 -12.66
N TRP A 294 -16.73 -13.84 -12.75
CA TRP A 294 -18.08 -14.21 -12.29
C TRP A 294 -18.88 -14.92 -13.38
N ASP A 295 -18.83 -14.38 -14.59
CA ASP A 295 -19.42 -14.94 -15.82
C ASP A 295 -18.69 -14.38 -17.05
N GLU A 296 -19.07 -14.79 -18.26
CA GLU A 296 -18.42 -14.38 -19.51
C GLU A 296 -18.47 -12.87 -19.79
N THR A 297 -19.31 -12.12 -19.07
CA THR A 297 -19.50 -10.68 -19.20
C THR A 297 -19.37 -9.93 -17.86
N SER A 298 -18.88 -10.61 -16.81
CA SER A 298 -18.72 -10.04 -15.46
C SER A 298 -17.41 -10.44 -14.82
N THR A 299 -16.60 -9.45 -14.47
CA THR A 299 -15.29 -9.64 -13.84
C THR A 299 -15.07 -8.64 -12.69
N GLY A 300 -14.14 -8.94 -11.79
CA GLY A 300 -13.75 -8.06 -10.69
C GLY A 300 -12.23 -7.88 -10.60
N LEU A 301 -11.77 -6.69 -10.23
CA LEU A 301 -10.34 -6.36 -10.03
C LEU A 301 -10.10 -5.78 -8.63
N ALA A 302 -9.09 -6.29 -7.92
CA ALA A 302 -8.52 -5.66 -6.72
C ALA A 302 -7.05 -5.33 -6.97
N SER A 303 -6.59 -4.19 -6.45
CA SER A 303 -5.35 -3.54 -6.90
C SER A 303 -4.31 -3.38 -5.79
N GLY A 304 -4.18 -4.34 -4.87
CA GLY A 304 -3.13 -4.34 -3.85
C GLY A 304 -3.38 -3.34 -2.73
N GLN A 305 -2.31 -2.68 -2.28
CA GLN A 305 -2.30 -1.73 -1.16
C GLN A 305 -1.17 -0.70 -1.32
N TYR A 306 -1.14 0.28 -0.42
CA TYR A 306 -0.01 1.14 -0.03
C TYR A 306 0.67 1.88 -1.17
N CYS A 307 -0.05 2.16 -2.26
CA CYS A 307 0.59 2.67 -3.47
C CYS A 307 1.77 1.77 -3.91
N GLU A 308 1.60 0.44 -3.88
CA GLU A 308 2.52 -0.52 -4.50
C GLU A 308 2.08 -0.87 -5.93
N THR A 309 0.79 -0.66 -6.20
CA THR A 309 0.12 -1.18 -7.40
C THR A 309 -0.86 -0.17 -7.99
N VAL A 310 -0.84 -0.02 -9.31
CA VAL A 310 -1.96 0.51 -10.09
C VAL A 310 -2.58 -0.64 -10.88
N GLY A 311 -3.86 -0.93 -10.62
CA GLY A 311 -4.61 -1.89 -11.42
C GLY A 311 -4.93 -1.34 -12.80
N TRP A 312 -4.75 -2.15 -13.83
CA TRP A 312 -5.16 -1.86 -15.19
C TRP A 312 -6.15 -2.90 -15.68
N LEU A 313 -7.27 -2.45 -16.24
CA LEU A 313 -8.22 -3.30 -16.94
C LEU A 313 -8.60 -2.67 -18.28
N ALA A 314 -8.62 -3.49 -19.33
CA ALA A 314 -9.12 -3.11 -20.64
C ALA A 314 -10.22 -4.07 -21.09
N MET A 315 -11.33 -3.51 -21.57
CA MET A 315 -12.51 -4.26 -22.02
C MET A 315 -12.87 -3.87 -23.45
N THR A 316 -13.29 -4.83 -24.26
CA THR A 316 -13.90 -4.56 -25.58
C THR A 316 -15.01 -5.57 -25.87
N GLY A 317 -15.96 -5.16 -26.71
CA GLY A 317 -17.15 -5.96 -27.06
C GLY A 317 -18.46 -5.42 -26.49
N ILE A 318 -18.44 -4.28 -25.80
CA ILE A 318 -19.65 -3.65 -25.25
C ILE A 318 -20.46 -3.06 -26.40
N LYS A 319 -21.64 -3.64 -26.64
CA LYS A 319 -22.56 -3.22 -27.70
C LYS A 319 -23.31 -1.97 -27.26
N SER A 320 -22.97 -0.81 -27.84
CA SER A 320 -23.67 0.45 -27.56
C SER A 320 -23.95 1.21 -28.87
N PRO A 321 -25.21 1.64 -29.12
CA PRO A 321 -25.55 2.45 -30.28
C PRO A 321 -25.03 3.90 -30.20
N THR A 322 -24.64 4.36 -29.01
CA THR A 322 -24.15 5.72 -28.77
C THR A 322 -22.64 5.81 -28.74
N PHE A 323 -21.93 4.68 -28.68
CA PHE A 323 -20.48 4.65 -28.70
C PHE A 323 -19.91 5.04 -30.07
N LYS A 324 -18.99 6.00 -30.08
CA LYS A 324 -18.33 6.56 -31.28
C LYS A 324 -16.81 6.43 -31.25
N GLY A 325 -16.25 5.83 -30.19
CA GLY A 325 -14.82 5.59 -30.08
C GLY A 325 -14.37 4.34 -30.84
N SER A 326 -13.13 3.94 -30.59
CA SER A 326 -12.51 2.77 -31.19
C SER A 326 -12.75 1.53 -30.34
N MET A 327 -13.37 0.50 -30.92
CA MET A 327 -13.49 -0.82 -30.29
C MET A 327 -12.14 -1.56 -30.21
N LYS A 328 -11.27 -1.30 -31.19
CA LYS A 328 -9.96 -1.95 -31.35
C LYS A 328 -8.91 -0.92 -31.77
N PRO A 329 -8.38 -0.10 -30.83
CA PRO A 329 -7.42 0.96 -31.14
C PRO A 329 -6.18 0.43 -31.89
N LYS A 330 -5.76 1.18 -32.92
CA LYS A 330 -4.59 0.84 -33.74
C LYS A 330 -3.30 1.26 -33.07
N GLY A 331 -2.21 0.53 -33.31
CA GLY A 331 -0.87 0.88 -32.82
C GLY A 331 -0.59 0.43 -31.39
N VAL A 332 -1.55 -0.21 -30.73
CA VAL A 332 -1.43 -0.82 -29.40
C VAL A 332 -1.97 -2.26 -29.44
N PRO A 333 -1.49 -3.15 -28.55
CA PRO A 333 -2.15 -4.43 -28.33
C PRO A 333 -3.59 -4.22 -27.87
N ASN A 334 -4.47 -5.18 -28.15
CA ASN A 334 -5.88 -5.14 -27.79
C ASN A 334 -6.22 -6.34 -26.91
N PRO A 335 -7.26 -6.28 -26.05
CA PRO A 335 -7.74 -7.42 -25.28
C PRO A 335 -8.01 -8.64 -26.17
N THR A 336 -7.57 -9.81 -25.71
CA THR A 336 -7.70 -11.08 -26.45
C THR A 336 -8.33 -12.21 -25.64
N ARG A 337 -8.45 -12.07 -24.31
CA ARG A 337 -8.89 -13.15 -23.41
C ARG A 337 -10.40 -13.04 -23.16
N ARG A 338 -11.09 -14.17 -23.24
CA ARG A 338 -12.49 -14.28 -22.79
C ARG A 338 -12.53 -14.63 -21.30
N ALA A 339 -13.49 -14.08 -20.58
CA ALA A 339 -13.85 -14.56 -19.26
C ALA A 339 -14.56 -15.92 -19.41
N MET A 340 -14.12 -16.94 -18.67
CA MET A 340 -14.69 -18.30 -18.69
C MET A 340 -14.77 -18.81 -17.25
N VAL A 341 -15.95 -19.26 -16.82
CA VAL A 341 -16.14 -19.93 -15.53
C VAL A 341 -15.53 -21.35 -15.60
N ASP A 342 -14.99 -21.88 -14.49
CA ASP A 342 -14.41 -23.23 -14.33
C ASP A 342 -12.95 -23.47 -14.83
N GLY A 343 -12.09 -22.45 -14.84
CA GLY A 343 -10.63 -22.65 -14.87
C GLY A 343 -10.04 -23.31 -16.12
N LYS A 344 -10.84 -23.57 -17.16
CA LYS A 344 -10.36 -23.97 -18.50
C LYS A 344 -10.08 -22.73 -19.32
N ILE A 345 -9.00 -22.02 -19.00
CA ILE A 345 -8.49 -20.91 -19.80
C ILE A 345 -7.86 -21.51 -21.07
N PRO A 346 -8.41 -21.31 -22.29
CA PRO A 346 -7.66 -21.63 -23.48
C PRO A 346 -6.46 -20.67 -23.58
N PRO A 347 -5.28 -21.13 -24.06
CA PRO A 347 -4.13 -20.25 -24.22
C PRO A 347 -4.51 -19.02 -25.06
N PRO A 348 -3.87 -17.85 -24.84
CA PRO A 348 -4.13 -16.66 -25.64
C PRO A 348 -4.06 -17.02 -27.12
N ALA A 349 -5.13 -16.73 -27.86
CA ALA A 349 -5.17 -17.02 -29.28
C ALA A 349 -3.98 -16.29 -29.96
N PRO A 350 -3.26 -16.93 -30.88
CA PRO A 350 -2.23 -16.24 -31.64
C PRO A 350 -2.84 -15.00 -32.31
N PRO A 351 -2.05 -13.96 -32.62
CA PRO A 351 -2.55 -12.77 -33.29
C PRO A 351 -2.97 -13.14 -34.73
N SER A 352 -4.16 -13.73 -34.89
CA SER A 352 -4.73 -14.02 -36.19
C SER A 352 -5.52 -12.82 -36.66
N TYR A 353 -5.06 -12.25 -37.77
CA TYR A 353 -5.77 -11.28 -38.56
C TYR A 353 -7.12 -11.87 -39.02
N ASN A 354 -8.20 -11.19 -38.65
CA ASN A 354 -9.55 -11.23 -39.22
C ASN A 354 -10.31 -12.56 -39.24
N THR A 355 -11.47 -12.58 -38.56
CA THR A 355 -12.77 -12.73 -39.25
C THR A 355 -13.83 -11.98 -38.46
N GLY A 356 -14.42 -10.94 -39.05
CA GLY A 356 -15.58 -10.28 -38.47
C GLY A 356 -16.73 -11.26 -38.28
N GLY A 357 -17.14 -11.44 -37.02
CA GLY A 357 -18.29 -12.25 -36.62
C GLY A 357 -18.46 -12.17 -35.10
N ASP A 358 -19.49 -11.44 -34.66
CA ASP A 358 -20.09 -11.41 -33.31
C ASP A 358 -19.15 -11.82 -32.15
N GLU A 359 -18.11 -11.03 -31.90
CA GLU A 359 -17.12 -11.32 -30.86
C GLU A 359 -17.68 -10.83 -29.51
N GLY A 360 -18.02 -11.79 -28.62
CA GLY A 360 -18.35 -11.50 -27.22
C GLY A 360 -17.23 -10.78 -26.46
N MET A 361 -17.49 -10.44 -25.20
CA MET A 361 -16.58 -9.63 -24.38
C MET A 361 -15.15 -10.20 -24.31
N LEU A 362 -14.17 -9.30 -24.43
CA LEU A 362 -12.74 -9.58 -24.28
C LEU A 362 -12.13 -8.66 -23.24
N TYR A 363 -11.18 -9.20 -22.49
CA TYR A 363 -10.58 -8.59 -21.32
C TYR A 363 -9.05 -8.68 -21.37
N ALA A 364 -8.39 -7.71 -20.74
CA ALA A 364 -6.99 -7.78 -20.37
C ALA A 364 -6.81 -7.07 -19.03
N ARG A 365 -6.05 -7.68 -18.11
CA ARG A 365 -5.74 -7.13 -16.79
C ARG A 365 -4.23 -7.11 -16.56
N ARG A 366 -3.74 -6.07 -15.91
CA ARG A 366 -2.34 -5.93 -15.47
C ARG A 366 -2.26 -5.25 -14.10
N TYR A 367 -1.26 -5.62 -13.31
CA TYR A 367 -0.90 -4.93 -12.07
C TYR A 367 0.42 -4.21 -12.29
N LEU A 368 0.37 -2.88 -12.31
CA LEU A 368 1.53 -2.03 -12.56
C LEU A 368 2.21 -1.70 -11.24
N ASP A 369 3.50 -2.02 -11.11
CA ASP A 369 4.25 -1.57 -9.93
C ASP A 369 4.32 -0.04 -9.86
N TRP A 370 4.23 0.47 -8.64
CA TRP A 370 4.21 1.89 -8.35
C TRP A 370 5.59 2.55 -8.41
N ASN A 371 6.17 2.61 -9.59
CA ASN A 371 7.44 3.30 -9.81
C ASN A 371 7.49 4.07 -11.11
N ARG A 372 8.42 5.03 -11.14
CA ARG A 372 8.65 5.88 -12.31
C ARG A 372 9.04 5.09 -13.55
N LEU A 373 9.73 3.96 -13.42
CA LEU A 373 10.15 3.14 -14.56
C LEU A 373 8.93 2.52 -15.26
N THR A 374 8.00 1.96 -14.49
CA THR A 374 6.71 1.45 -14.96
C THR A 374 5.84 2.57 -15.53
N PHE A 375 5.67 3.67 -14.79
CA PHE A 375 4.87 4.81 -15.22
C PHE A 375 5.40 5.42 -16.52
N ALA A 376 6.70 5.71 -16.60
CA ALA A 376 7.31 6.27 -17.81
C ALA A 376 7.25 5.30 -19.00
N TYR A 377 7.36 3.99 -18.76
CA TYR A 377 7.23 2.96 -19.79
C TYR A 377 5.87 3.05 -20.48
N HIS A 378 4.78 3.00 -19.69
CA HIS A 378 3.42 2.95 -20.24
C HIS A 378 2.89 4.29 -20.75
N ALA A 379 3.29 5.40 -20.11
CA ALA A 379 2.85 6.74 -20.48
C ALA A 379 3.60 7.34 -21.67
N VAL A 380 4.94 7.26 -21.69
CA VAL A 380 5.79 8.06 -22.60
C VAL A 380 6.90 7.27 -23.31
N GLY A 381 6.84 5.94 -23.27
CA GLY A 381 7.79 5.06 -23.96
C GLY A 381 9.15 4.95 -23.27
N SER A 382 9.13 4.85 -21.94
CA SER A 382 10.29 4.65 -21.05
C SER A 382 11.26 5.83 -20.96
N GLN A 383 10.81 7.01 -21.39
CA GLN A 383 11.59 8.25 -21.30
C GLN A 383 11.19 9.01 -20.05
N ASP A 384 11.82 8.68 -18.92
CA ASP A 384 11.54 9.27 -17.61
C ASP A 384 11.48 10.83 -17.60
N PRO A 385 12.39 11.57 -18.28
CA PRO A 385 12.29 13.04 -18.35
C PRO A 385 11.03 13.58 -19.05
N LYS A 386 10.31 12.74 -19.79
CA LYS A 386 9.05 13.11 -20.46
C LYS A 386 7.83 12.81 -19.59
N LEU A 387 7.97 12.06 -18.50
CA LEU A 387 6.87 11.75 -17.59
C LEU A 387 6.41 13.03 -16.89
N ASP A 388 7.34 13.86 -16.40
CA ASP A 388 6.97 14.97 -15.54
C ASP A 388 5.96 15.95 -16.14
N THR A 389 5.01 16.35 -15.32
CA THR A 389 4.08 17.44 -15.60
C THR A 389 4.27 18.59 -14.62
N LYS A 390 3.76 19.80 -14.93
CA LYS A 390 3.83 20.93 -13.99
C LYS A 390 3.12 20.63 -12.67
N LEU A 391 1.95 19.99 -12.74
CA LEU A 391 1.17 19.58 -11.56
C LEU A 391 1.91 18.52 -10.76
N GLY A 392 2.40 17.47 -11.42
CA GLY A 392 3.15 16.42 -10.73
C GLY A 392 4.37 16.95 -9.98
N LYS A 393 5.16 17.82 -10.61
CA LYS A 393 6.30 18.48 -9.93
C LYS A 393 5.90 19.32 -8.73
N TRP A 394 4.73 19.96 -8.79
CA TRP A 394 4.22 20.74 -7.69
C TRP A 394 3.81 19.83 -6.52
N ILE A 395 3.07 18.75 -6.79
CA ILE A 395 2.68 17.74 -5.78
C ILE A 395 3.91 17.11 -5.12
N THR A 396 4.89 16.63 -5.90
CA THR A 396 6.15 16.09 -5.38
C THR A 396 6.84 17.07 -4.44
N GLY A 397 6.93 18.35 -4.82
CA GLY A 397 7.55 19.38 -4.00
C GLY A 397 6.75 19.70 -2.73
N ASP A 398 5.42 19.70 -2.83
CA ASP A 398 4.52 19.94 -1.70
C ASP A 398 4.65 18.83 -0.65
N ILE A 399 4.66 17.56 -1.07
CA ILE A 399 4.94 16.40 -0.21
C ILE A 399 6.28 16.56 0.50
N THR A 400 7.34 16.95 -0.23
CA THR A 400 8.66 17.14 0.36
C THR A 400 8.67 18.21 1.45
N GLU A 401 7.99 19.35 1.23
CA GLU A 401 7.92 20.41 2.22
C GLU A 401 7.05 20.02 3.42
N PHE A 402 5.94 19.30 3.21
CA PHE A 402 5.11 18.81 4.31
C PHE A 402 5.86 17.80 5.18
N ARG A 403 6.52 16.80 4.58
CA ARG A 403 7.35 15.82 5.30
C ARG A 403 8.41 16.48 6.17
N LYS A 404 9.02 17.55 5.65
CA LYS A 404 10.01 18.33 6.39
C LYS A 404 9.37 19.13 7.54
N ALA A 405 8.19 19.71 7.32
CA ALA A 405 7.47 20.48 8.34
C ALA A 405 6.99 19.60 9.50
N GLN A 406 6.63 18.34 9.22
CA GLN A 406 6.24 17.34 10.23
C GLN A 406 7.42 16.54 10.79
N GLU A 407 8.66 16.88 10.41
CA GLU A 407 9.87 16.20 10.89
C GLU A 407 9.87 14.67 10.66
N LEU A 408 9.14 14.18 9.64
CA LEU A 408 8.96 12.75 9.37
C LEU A 408 10.29 12.03 9.09
N ALA A 409 11.29 12.74 8.58
CA ALA A 409 12.62 12.20 8.30
C ALA A 409 13.57 12.19 9.53
N THR A 410 13.11 12.61 10.71
CA THR A 410 13.92 12.61 11.93
C THR A 410 14.26 11.17 12.32
N VAL A 411 15.56 10.85 12.35
CA VAL A 411 16.08 9.53 12.72
C VAL A 411 16.17 9.44 14.24
N VAL A 412 15.48 8.46 14.84
CA VAL A 412 15.43 8.23 16.29
C VAL A 412 16.24 7.01 16.73
N GLY A 413 16.59 6.11 15.79
CA GLY A 413 17.45 4.95 16.05
C GLY A 413 17.94 4.30 14.76
N CYS A 414 18.82 3.28 14.89
CA CYS A 414 19.31 2.51 13.76
C CYS A 414 18.98 1.01 13.88
N VAL A 415 17.98 0.56 13.12
CA VAL A 415 17.53 -0.84 13.10
C VAL A 415 18.67 -1.75 12.62
N PRO A 416 19.11 -2.75 13.40
CA PRO A 416 20.29 -3.56 13.08
C PRO A 416 20.08 -4.54 11.92
N GLN A 417 18.84 -4.99 11.73
CA GLN A 417 18.41 -5.93 10.69
C GLN A 417 16.96 -5.66 10.26
N THR A 418 16.55 -6.23 9.13
CA THR A 418 15.15 -6.15 8.70
C THR A 418 14.35 -7.18 9.48
N TYR A 419 13.19 -6.77 9.99
CA TYR A 419 12.22 -7.66 10.60
C TYR A 419 10.97 -7.68 9.74
N CYS A 420 10.53 -8.86 9.30
CA CYS A 420 9.33 -8.96 8.48
C CYS A 420 8.14 -9.55 9.24
N GLU A 421 6.95 -9.20 8.80
CA GLU A 421 5.69 -9.62 9.41
C GLU A 421 5.42 -11.11 9.14
N SER A 422 5.41 -11.49 7.86
CA SER A 422 4.91 -12.80 7.43
C SER A 422 5.91 -13.60 6.58
N CYS A 423 7.09 -13.05 6.29
CA CYS A 423 8.04 -13.70 5.38
C CYS A 423 9.07 -14.60 6.06
N ILE A 424 9.06 -14.60 7.39
CA ILE A 424 9.83 -15.46 8.28
C ILE A 424 8.81 -16.08 9.24
N PRO A 425 8.90 -17.39 9.57
CA PRO A 425 7.99 -18.02 10.51
C PRO A 425 7.95 -17.31 11.87
N TYR A 426 6.76 -17.25 12.48
CA TYR A 426 6.62 -16.76 13.85
C TYR A 426 7.53 -17.55 14.81
N GLY A 427 8.18 -16.87 15.76
CA GLY A 427 9.14 -17.47 16.69
C GLY A 427 10.60 -17.55 16.19
N GLU A 428 10.87 -17.26 14.92
CA GLU A 428 12.24 -17.26 14.36
C GLU A 428 12.89 -15.86 14.33
N GLU A 429 14.22 -15.80 14.37
CA GLU A 429 14.97 -14.54 14.29
C GLU A 429 14.62 -13.78 12.99
N GLY A 430 14.31 -12.49 13.12
CA GLY A 430 13.90 -11.65 12.00
C GLY A 430 12.39 -11.59 11.74
N ASN A 431 11.56 -12.33 12.48
CA ASN A 431 10.13 -12.04 12.52
C ASN A 431 9.86 -10.82 13.43
N ILE A 432 9.05 -9.86 12.98
CA ILE A 432 8.78 -8.61 13.69
C ILE A 432 8.03 -8.81 15.00
N PHE A 433 7.23 -9.86 15.13
CA PHE A 433 6.45 -10.10 16.34
C PHE A 433 7.35 -10.50 17.53
N ASN A 434 8.46 -11.19 17.27
CA ASN A 434 9.46 -11.44 18.30
C ASN A 434 10.10 -10.13 18.80
N LEU A 435 10.32 -9.18 17.88
CA LEU A 435 10.79 -7.84 18.25
C LEU A 435 9.73 -7.07 19.03
N ALA A 436 8.46 -7.14 18.61
CA ALA A 436 7.35 -6.48 19.30
C ALA A 436 7.24 -6.98 20.75
N GLU A 437 7.35 -8.28 21.00
CA GLU A 437 7.35 -8.85 22.35
C GLU A 437 8.48 -8.26 23.22
N VAL A 438 9.70 -8.17 22.68
CA VAL A 438 10.85 -7.58 23.38
C VAL A 438 10.65 -6.08 23.62
N ALA A 439 10.16 -5.35 22.63
CA ALA A 439 9.97 -3.91 22.69
C ALA A 439 8.86 -3.54 23.70
N LEU A 440 7.71 -4.22 23.65
CA LEU A 440 6.61 -4.03 24.59
C LEU A 440 7.04 -4.28 26.03
N ALA A 441 7.77 -5.38 26.29
CA ALA A 441 8.28 -5.68 27.64
C ALA A 441 9.19 -4.56 28.18
N ALA A 442 9.97 -3.92 27.30
CA ALA A 442 10.95 -2.90 27.64
C ALA A 442 10.37 -1.49 27.81
N THR A 443 9.26 -1.16 27.13
CA THR A 443 8.71 0.21 27.09
C THR A 443 7.35 0.36 27.76
N VAL A 444 6.51 -0.68 27.75
CA VAL A 444 5.20 -0.64 28.42
C VAL A 444 5.40 -0.97 29.91
N ILE A 445 5.75 0.05 30.68
CA ILE A 445 6.07 -0.05 32.11
C ILE A 445 5.27 0.96 32.92
N ASN A 446 4.41 0.47 33.81
CA ASN A 446 3.86 1.29 34.88
C ASN A 446 4.84 1.29 36.07
N GLU A 447 5.53 2.40 36.31
CA GLU A 447 6.56 2.54 37.36
C GLU A 447 6.07 2.15 38.76
N THR A 448 4.78 2.37 39.07
CA THR A 448 4.20 2.00 40.38
C THR A 448 3.98 0.49 40.54
N ARG A 449 4.06 -0.26 39.44
CA ARG A 449 3.83 -1.71 39.34
C ARG A 449 4.96 -2.43 38.58
N ALA A 450 6.13 -1.79 38.40
CA ALA A 450 7.21 -2.33 37.57
C ALA A 450 7.71 -3.70 38.07
N ASP A 451 7.65 -3.92 39.38
CA ASP A 451 8.07 -5.17 40.05
C ASP A 451 7.02 -6.30 39.95
N LYS A 452 5.81 -6.00 39.47
CA LYS A 452 4.75 -7.00 39.29
C LYS A 452 4.94 -7.73 37.95
N PRO A 453 4.86 -9.08 37.94
CA PRO A 453 4.79 -9.83 36.70
C PRO A 453 3.65 -9.32 35.82
N ARG A 454 3.91 -9.10 34.53
CA ARG A 454 2.90 -8.59 33.58
C ARG A 454 2.96 -9.31 32.24
N MET A 455 1.78 -9.52 31.66
CA MET A 455 1.57 -10.10 30.34
C MET A 455 0.92 -9.03 29.46
N ILE A 456 1.54 -8.66 28.34
CA ILE A 456 1.08 -7.57 27.47
C ILE A 456 0.66 -8.16 26.13
N LEU A 457 -0.63 -8.03 25.79
CA LEU A 457 -1.25 -8.57 24.58
C LEU A 457 -1.49 -7.49 23.53
N ILE A 458 -1.12 -7.80 22.29
CA ILE A 458 -1.52 -7.03 21.10
C ILE A 458 -1.97 -8.00 20.00
N ASN A 459 -2.90 -7.58 19.14
CA ASN A 459 -3.23 -8.32 17.93
C ASN A 459 -2.17 -8.08 16.85
N THR A 460 -1.89 -9.07 16.02
CA THR A 460 -0.86 -8.98 14.96
C THR A 460 -1.18 -7.90 13.93
N GLY A 461 -2.46 -7.67 13.64
CA GLY A 461 -2.91 -6.60 12.76
C GLY A 461 -2.63 -5.17 13.23
N SER A 462 -2.13 -4.97 14.46
CA SER A 462 -1.62 -3.67 14.93
C SER A 462 -0.29 -3.28 14.29
N ILE A 463 0.47 -4.27 13.80
CA ILE A 463 1.62 -4.08 12.92
C ILE A 463 1.13 -4.07 11.48
N ARG A 464 1.55 -3.07 10.70
CA ARG A 464 1.07 -2.84 9.34
C ARG A 464 2.15 -2.98 8.28
N PHE A 465 3.41 -3.02 8.71
CA PHE A 465 4.53 -3.04 7.78
C PHE A 465 5.78 -3.71 8.35
N ASP A 466 6.63 -4.21 7.44
CA ASP A 466 7.96 -4.70 7.76
C ASP A 466 8.83 -3.57 8.35
N LEU A 467 9.64 -3.88 9.36
CA LEU A 467 10.62 -2.95 9.90
C LEU A 467 11.96 -3.12 9.16
N VAL A 468 12.26 -2.19 8.26
CA VAL A 468 13.46 -2.27 7.40
C VAL A 468 14.75 -1.90 8.14
N LYS A 469 15.83 -2.66 7.90
CA LYS A 469 17.18 -2.34 8.38
C LYS A 469 17.62 -0.91 8.01
N GLY A 470 18.21 -0.19 8.96
CA GLY A 470 18.80 1.13 8.74
C GLY A 470 18.14 2.20 9.61
N PRO A 471 18.07 3.46 9.16
CA PRO A 471 17.53 4.54 9.98
C PRO A 471 16.06 4.27 10.29
N PHE A 472 15.70 4.23 11.58
CA PHE A 472 14.33 4.29 12.04
C PHE A 472 13.96 5.75 12.25
N THR A 473 12.96 6.21 11.53
CA THR A 473 12.49 7.59 11.49
C THR A 473 11.12 7.72 12.15
N LEU A 474 10.70 8.95 12.45
CA LEU A 474 9.35 9.21 12.94
C LEU A 474 8.28 8.68 11.95
N ASP A 475 8.52 8.78 10.64
CA ASP A 475 7.62 8.19 9.63
C ASP A 475 7.48 6.67 9.79
N ASP A 476 8.56 5.98 10.16
CA ASP A 476 8.56 4.52 10.32
C ASP A 476 7.68 4.05 11.49
N SER A 477 7.52 4.87 12.54
CA SER A 477 6.62 4.50 13.65
C SER A 477 5.16 4.46 13.18
N TYR A 478 4.75 5.43 12.35
CA TYR A 478 3.43 5.44 11.74
C TYR A 478 3.26 4.34 10.68
N ILE A 479 4.31 4.06 9.91
CA ILE A 479 4.28 2.98 8.89
C ILE A 479 4.12 1.60 9.55
N VAL A 480 4.91 1.31 10.59
CA VAL A 480 4.95 -0.02 11.18
C VAL A 480 3.82 -0.25 12.18
N SER A 481 3.48 0.75 13.01
CA SER A 481 2.42 0.65 14.04
C SER A 481 1.62 1.96 14.11
N PRO A 482 0.67 2.22 13.19
CA PRO A 482 -0.02 3.51 13.09
C PRO A 482 -1.04 3.75 14.21
N PHE A 483 -1.64 2.68 14.74
CA PHE A 483 -2.83 2.83 15.57
C PHE A 483 -2.51 3.39 16.96
N PRO A 484 -3.20 4.45 17.41
CA PRO A 484 -3.01 5.02 18.73
C PRO A 484 -3.88 4.31 19.79
N ASN A 485 -3.79 2.97 19.89
CA ASN A 485 -4.54 2.23 20.89
C ASN A 485 -3.95 2.46 22.28
N SER A 486 -4.81 2.65 23.28
CA SER A 486 -4.37 2.80 24.67
C SER A 486 -4.02 1.46 25.29
N PHE A 487 -2.99 1.42 26.15
CA PHE A 487 -2.69 0.23 26.97
C PHE A 487 -3.56 0.21 28.23
N MET A 488 -4.49 -0.73 28.28
CA MET A 488 -5.36 -1.01 29.43
C MET A 488 -4.93 -2.29 30.14
N PHE A 489 -5.40 -2.51 31.36
CA PHE A 489 -5.13 -3.74 32.10
C PHE A 489 -6.16 -4.08 33.16
N ILE A 490 -6.09 -5.33 33.61
CA ILE A 490 -6.72 -5.79 34.85
C ILE A 490 -5.60 -6.14 35.84
N PRO A 491 -5.59 -5.55 37.06
CA PRO A 491 -4.54 -5.80 38.04
C PRO A 491 -4.65 -7.18 38.69
N ASP A 492 -3.51 -7.79 39.00
CA ASP A 492 -3.39 -8.99 39.86
C ASP A 492 -4.33 -10.15 39.46
N VAL A 493 -4.47 -10.41 38.16
CA VAL A 493 -5.21 -11.57 37.61
C VAL A 493 -4.49 -12.86 37.98
N PRO A 494 -5.18 -13.89 38.52
CA PRO A 494 -4.56 -15.18 38.81
C PRO A 494 -3.84 -15.73 37.56
N TYR A 495 -2.57 -16.08 37.70
CA TYR A 495 -1.76 -16.50 36.55
C TYR A 495 -2.35 -17.73 35.84
N ALA A 496 -3.00 -18.62 36.60
CA ALA A 496 -3.69 -19.79 36.07
C ALA A 496 -4.83 -19.44 35.09
N GLN A 497 -5.42 -18.25 35.19
CA GLN A 497 -6.42 -17.75 34.25
C GLN A 497 -5.75 -16.98 33.11
N ALA A 498 -4.83 -16.06 33.45
CA ALA A 498 -4.16 -15.21 32.48
C ALA A 498 -3.43 -16.01 31.38
N LYS A 499 -2.76 -17.11 31.75
CA LYS A 499 -1.99 -17.93 30.81
C LYS A 499 -2.82 -18.65 29.74
N GLU A 500 -4.13 -18.80 29.96
CA GLU A 500 -5.04 -19.42 29.00
C GLU A 500 -5.57 -18.40 27.96
N VAL A 501 -5.45 -17.10 28.22
CA VAL A 501 -6.00 -16.06 27.34
C VAL A 501 -5.40 -16.11 25.94
N LEU A 502 -4.07 -16.05 25.80
CA LEU A 502 -3.40 -16.06 24.49
C LEU A 502 -3.76 -17.30 23.64
N PRO A 503 -3.73 -18.54 24.18
CA PRO A 503 -4.21 -19.72 23.46
C PRO A 503 -5.67 -19.62 22.98
N ILE A 504 -6.57 -19.09 23.83
CA ILE A 504 -7.99 -18.92 23.48
C ILE A 504 -8.14 -17.90 22.33
N LEU A 505 -7.44 -16.77 22.41
CA LEU A 505 -7.45 -15.74 21.37
C LEU A 505 -6.92 -16.28 20.03
N ASN A 506 -5.83 -17.05 20.06
CA ASN A 506 -5.22 -17.64 18.87
C ASN A 506 -5.98 -18.85 18.31
N ALA A 507 -6.81 -19.52 19.10
CA ALA A 507 -7.75 -20.53 18.63
C ALA A 507 -9.08 -19.93 18.12
N GLY A 508 -9.35 -18.67 18.49
CA GLY A 508 -10.53 -17.92 18.12
C GLY A 508 -10.48 -17.38 16.69
N PRO A 509 -11.58 -16.73 16.24
CA PRO A 509 -11.56 -16.01 14.98
C PRO A 509 -10.56 -14.84 15.06
N TYR A 510 -9.96 -14.47 13.92
CA TYR A 510 -9.15 -13.26 13.81
C TYR A 510 -9.88 -12.07 14.42
N GLN A 511 -9.14 -11.21 15.14
CA GLN A 511 -9.72 -10.14 15.95
C GLN A 511 -9.97 -8.88 15.15
N LYS A 512 -11.14 -8.30 15.42
CA LYS A 512 -11.84 -7.35 14.57
C LYS A 512 -12.63 -6.44 15.49
N LYS A 513 -12.63 -5.12 15.30
CA LYS A 513 -13.74 -4.32 15.86
C LYS A 513 -15.01 -4.92 15.27
N ARG A 514 -15.91 -5.52 16.07
CA ARG A 514 -17.02 -6.40 15.66
C ARG A 514 -17.09 -6.73 14.14
N SER A 515 -16.77 -7.99 13.82
CA SER A 515 -17.02 -8.71 12.54
C SER A 515 -16.40 -8.14 11.25
N VAL A 516 -15.08 -8.20 11.10
CA VAL A 516 -14.35 -7.93 9.84
C VAL A 516 -13.33 -9.04 9.47
N SER A 517 -13.58 -10.04 8.61
CA SER A 517 -12.44 -10.89 8.14
C SER A 517 -11.44 -10.08 7.33
N VAL A 518 -10.31 -9.69 7.95
CA VAL A 518 -9.13 -9.16 7.27
C VAL A 518 -7.97 -10.09 7.55
N ASP A 519 -7.53 -10.82 6.55
CA ASP A 519 -6.15 -11.27 6.51
C ASP A 519 -5.34 -10.04 6.11
N THR A 520 -4.49 -9.51 7.00
CA THR A 520 -3.52 -8.49 6.62
C THR A 520 -2.52 -9.13 5.66
N HIS A 521 -2.62 -8.81 4.38
CA HIS A 521 -1.66 -9.26 3.39
C HIS A 521 -0.44 -8.32 3.43
N SER A 522 0.61 -8.72 4.17
CA SER A 522 1.83 -7.92 4.32
C SER A 522 2.68 -7.91 3.05
N SER A 523 3.39 -6.79 2.89
CA SER A 523 4.54 -6.63 2.01
C SER A 523 5.72 -7.44 2.58
N SER A 524 6.59 -7.96 1.73
CA SER A 524 7.81 -8.64 2.19
C SER A 524 9.04 -8.12 1.48
N MET A 525 9.97 -7.65 2.30
CA MET A 525 11.15 -6.91 1.86
C MET A 525 12.45 -7.73 1.79
N LEU A 526 12.39 -9.04 1.98
CA LEU A 526 13.59 -9.86 2.20
C LEU A 526 14.20 -10.44 0.92
N ALA A 527 14.75 -9.58 0.04
CA ALA A 527 15.94 -9.94 -0.77
C ALA A 527 16.76 -8.75 -1.34
N GLY A 528 16.63 -7.53 -0.79
CA GLY A 528 17.23 -6.32 -1.36
C GLY A 528 18.58 -5.85 -0.78
N ARG A 529 19.52 -6.73 -0.38
CA ARG A 529 20.91 -6.30 -0.10
C ARG A 529 21.93 -7.31 -0.59
N GLY A 530 22.44 -7.08 -1.80
CA GLY A 530 23.61 -7.76 -2.32
C GLY A 530 24.82 -7.55 -1.41
N ILE A 531 25.35 -8.65 -0.88
CA ILE A 531 26.70 -8.72 -0.32
C ILE A 531 27.67 -8.30 -1.43
N CYS A 532 28.53 -7.31 -1.16
CA CYS A 532 29.64 -6.95 -2.04
C CYS A 532 30.59 -8.15 -2.19
N ALA A 533 30.34 -9.02 -3.18
CA ALA A 533 31.30 -10.00 -3.63
C ALA A 533 32.22 -9.32 -4.63
N ASP A 534 33.45 -9.03 -4.22
CA ASP A 534 34.50 -8.60 -5.13
C ASP A 534 34.64 -9.64 -6.26
N PRO A 535 34.65 -9.22 -7.55
CA PRO A 535 34.81 -10.16 -8.64
C PRO A 535 36.20 -10.82 -8.51
N PRO A 536 36.30 -12.15 -8.65
CA PRO A 536 37.58 -12.83 -8.53
C PRO A 536 38.53 -12.32 -9.62
N LEU A 537 39.72 -11.89 -9.21
CA LEU A 537 40.83 -11.52 -10.07
C LEU A 537 41.12 -12.65 -11.07
N ALA A 538 40.70 -12.46 -12.33
CA ALA A 538 40.97 -13.39 -13.42
C ALA A 538 42.46 -13.37 -13.77
N THR A 539 43.24 -14.26 -13.15
CA THR A 539 44.70 -14.40 -13.35
C THR A 539 45.08 -15.26 -14.56
N SER A 540 44.14 -15.61 -15.44
CA SER A 540 44.41 -16.49 -16.58
C SER A 540 44.57 -15.73 -17.90
N MET A 541 45.73 -15.88 -18.55
CA MET A 541 46.00 -15.34 -19.89
C MET A 541 45.07 -15.88 -21.00
N LYS A 542 44.23 -16.89 -20.74
CA LYS A 542 43.17 -17.33 -21.66
C LYS A 542 42.00 -16.33 -21.74
N ALA A 543 41.68 -15.59 -20.67
CA ALA A 543 40.56 -14.65 -20.64
C ALA A 543 40.79 -13.39 -21.52
N LYS A 544 42.06 -13.02 -21.78
CA LYS A 544 42.39 -11.87 -22.64
C LYS A 544 42.19 -12.11 -24.13
N ARG A 545 42.11 -13.38 -24.59
CA ARG A 545 41.99 -13.71 -26.02
C ARG A 545 40.55 -13.73 -26.54
N ASP A 546 39.57 -13.92 -25.66
CA ASP A 546 38.13 -13.92 -26.02
C ASP A 546 37.51 -12.51 -26.09
N LEU A 547 38.21 -11.47 -25.64
CA LEU A 547 37.76 -10.07 -25.68
C LEU A 547 37.95 -9.37 -27.04
N LEU A 548 38.53 -10.06 -28.03
CA LEU A 548 38.88 -9.47 -29.34
C LEU A 548 38.11 -10.07 -30.52
N MET A 549 37.02 -10.81 -30.28
CA MET A 549 36.13 -11.30 -31.34
C MET A 549 34.84 -10.46 -31.39
N PRO A 550 34.46 -9.88 -32.55
CA PRO A 550 33.18 -9.21 -32.69
C PRO A 550 32.07 -10.28 -32.71
N ARG A 551 31.40 -10.49 -31.58
CA ARG A 551 30.22 -11.34 -31.50
C ARG A 551 28.97 -10.52 -31.82
N SER A 552 28.14 -11.05 -32.72
CA SER A 552 26.77 -10.63 -32.95
C SER A 552 25.98 -10.61 -31.64
N ILE A 553 25.18 -9.56 -31.43
CA ILE A 553 24.32 -9.39 -30.26
C ILE A 553 23.25 -10.48 -30.25
N THR A 554 23.54 -11.60 -29.61
CA THR A 554 22.52 -12.53 -29.09
C THR A 554 22.27 -12.14 -27.64
N ARG A 555 21.10 -11.54 -27.36
CA ARG A 555 20.57 -11.39 -26.00
C ARG A 555 20.46 -12.78 -25.39
N GLN A 556 21.33 -13.12 -24.44
CA GLN A 556 21.00 -14.17 -23.50
C GLN A 556 19.84 -13.66 -22.62
N PRO A 557 18.80 -14.47 -22.37
CA PRO A 557 17.84 -14.18 -21.31
C PRO A 557 18.64 -14.08 -20.01
N ARG A 558 18.46 -13.00 -19.27
CA ARG A 558 19.00 -12.85 -17.92
C ARG A 558 18.22 -13.84 -17.05
N GLU A 559 18.74 -15.05 -16.88
CA GLU A 559 18.14 -16.08 -16.01
C GLU A 559 18.18 -15.60 -14.56
N SER A 560 16.99 -15.50 -13.95
CA SER A 560 16.58 -15.60 -12.52
C SER A 560 17.40 -15.02 -11.36
N LEU A 561 18.64 -14.55 -11.52
CA LEU A 561 19.50 -14.08 -10.42
C LEU A 561 19.45 -12.56 -10.18
N ASP A 562 18.67 -11.82 -10.98
CA ASP A 562 18.60 -10.35 -10.97
C ASP A 562 17.15 -9.81 -10.84
N MET A 563 16.17 -10.64 -10.47
CA MET A 563 14.79 -10.16 -10.26
C MET A 563 14.65 -9.60 -8.84
N THR A 564 14.11 -8.39 -8.72
CA THR A 564 13.74 -7.82 -7.42
C THR A 564 12.53 -8.58 -6.86
N PRO A 565 12.50 -8.88 -5.54
CA PRO A 565 11.30 -9.41 -4.89
C PRO A 565 10.11 -8.51 -5.10
N GLY A 566 8.92 -9.11 -5.12
CA GLY A 566 7.66 -8.41 -5.32
C GLY A 566 6.54 -9.40 -5.58
N HIS A 567 5.41 -8.87 -6.03
CA HIS A 567 4.21 -9.65 -6.22
C HIS A 567 4.35 -10.67 -7.38
N THR A 568 3.93 -11.91 -7.12
CA THR A 568 3.78 -12.98 -8.11
C THR A 568 2.34 -13.50 -8.06
N THR A 569 1.44 -12.72 -8.65
CA THR A 569 -0.01 -12.87 -8.53
C THR A 569 -0.51 -14.07 -9.33
N THR A 570 -1.37 -14.86 -8.69
CA THR A 570 -2.16 -15.92 -9.35
C THR A 570 -3.64 -15.62 -9.14
N ASP A 571 -4.36 -15.43 -10.25
CA ASP A 571 -5.78 -15.07 -10.26
C ASP A 571 -6.55 -15.93 -11.27
N ASP A 572 -7.84 -15.63 -11.51
CA ASP A 572 -8.68 -16.44 -12.43
C ASP A 572 -8.21 -16.38 -13.89
N PHE A 573 -7.37 -15.41 -14.21
CA PHE A 573 -6.74 -15.24 -15.51
C PHE A 573 -5.30 -15.80 -15.55
N GLY A 574 -4.86 -16.50 -14.52
CA GLY A 574 -3.56 -17.17 -14.42
C GLY A 574 -2.50 -16.32 -13.73
N THR A 575 -1.24 -16.50 -14.14
CA THR A 575 -0.05 -15.95 -13.42
C THR A 575 0.67 -14.84 -14.19
N ASP A 576 0.00 -14.23 -15.16
CA ASP A 576 0.57 -13.22 -16.06
C ASP A 576 0.07 -11.79 -15.73
N GLY A 577 -0.59 -11.59 -14.59
CA GLY A 577 -1.15 -10.30 -14.20
C GLY A 577 -0.09 -9.24 -13.93
N ASP A 578 1.00 -9.58 -13.23
CA ASP A 578 2.01 -8.60 -12.85
C ASP A 578 2.78 -8.08 -14.08
N ASP A 579 2.84 -6.76 -14.19
CA ASP A 579 3.50 -6.07 -15.30
C ASP A 579 5.02 -6.25 -15.27
N THR A 580 5.60 -6.46 -14.09
CA THR A 580 7.03 -6.68 -13.90
C THR A 580 7.30 -8.13 -13.45
N PRO A 581 8.39 -8.78 -13.89
CA PRO A 581 8.80 -10.07 -13.35
C PRO A 581 9.49 -9.92 -11.98
N HIS A 582 8.99 -10.61 -10.97
CA HIS A 582 9.56 -10.64 -9.63
C HIS A 582 9.99 -12.04 -9.21
N SER A 583 10.91 -12.10 -8.24
CA SER A 583 11.07 -13.32 -7.43
C SER A 583 9.95 -13.37 -6.39
N GLU A 584 9.40 -14.56 -6.17
CA GLU A 584 8.36 -14.80 -5.16
C GLU A 584 8.88 -14.49 -3.75
N ILE A 585 7.99 -13.88 -2.97
CA ILE A 585 8.15 -13.62 -1.56
C ILE A 585 7.54 -14.82 -0.79
N PRO A 586 8.28 -15.48 0.12
CA PRO A 586 7.69 -16.49 0.97
C PRO A 586 6.71 -15.85 1.95
N ARG A 587 5.65 -16.60 2.30
CA ARG A 587 4.66 -16.19 3.30
C ARG A 587 4.36 -17.33 4.25
N PHE A 588 4.26 -17.00 5.53
CA PHE A 588 3.99 -17.89 6.64
C PHE A 588 2.78 -17.38 7.43
N GLU A 589 2.04 -18.31 8.03
CA GLU A 589 0.96 -17.98 8.95
C GLU A 589 1.53 -17.38 10.24
N VAL A 590 0.84 -16.37 10.75
CA VAL A 590 1.14 -15.70 12.01
C VAL A 590 -0.07 -15.86 12.95
N PRO A 591 0.13 -15.87 14.28
CA PRO A 591 -0.99 -15.93 15.22
C PRO A 591 -1.90 -14.71 15.10
N ASN A 592 -3.10 -14.78 15.67
CA ASN A 592 -3.99 -13.62 15.81
C ASN A 592 -3.40 -12.57 16.76
N ASP A 593 -2.74 -13.06 17.83
CA ASP A 593 -2.26 -12.27 18.95
C ASP A 593 -0.87 -12.72 19.38
N VAL A 594 -0.12 -11.77 19.90
CA VAL A 594 1.24 -11.98 20.46
C VAL A 594 1.32 -11.39 21.85
N GLN A 595 2.26 -11.91 22.66
CA GLN A 595 2.32 -11.59 24.07
C GLN A 595 3.75 -11.35 24.55
N ALA A 596 3.97 -10.19 25.18
CA ALA A 596 5.19 -9.93 25.91
C ALA A 596 5.04 -10.32 27.39
N ASN A 597 6.07 -10.93 27.96
CA ASN A 597 6.16 -11.22 29.39
C ASN A 597 7.26 -10.37 30.03
N ALA A 598 6.94 -9.67 31.12
CA ALA A 598 7.90 -8.83 31.84
C ALA A 598 7.80 -9.02 33.35
N SER A 599 8.94 -8.86 34.05
CA SER A 599 9.06 -8.97 35.51
C SER A 599 8.64 -10.33 36.09
N PHE A 600 8.73 -11.42 35.32
CA PHE A 600 8.50 -12.78 35.80
C PHE A 600 9.63 -13.26 36.74
N PRO A 601 9.36 -14.23 37.65
CA PRO A 601 10.38 -14.79 38.51
C PRO A 601 11.57 -15.37 37.73
N THR A 602 12.78 -14.94 38.09
CA THR A 602 14.02 -15.39 37.41
C THR A 602 14.42 -16.82 37.74
N ASP A 603 13.83 -17.41 38.78
CA ASP A 603 14.03 -18.81 39.17
C ASP A 603 13.16 -19.80 38.37
N GLY A 604 12.33 -19.29 37.45
CA GLY A 604 11.44 -20.09 36.61
C GLY A 604 10.15 -20.54 37.31
N SER A 605 9.88 -20.06 38.52
CA SER A 605 8.59 -20.30 39.18
C SER A 605 7.45 -19.56 38.48
N GLU A 606 6.25 -20.16 38.49
CA GLU A 606 5.04 -19.47 38.02
C GLU A 606 4.65 -18.39 39.06
N PRO A 607 4.35 -17.15 38.63
CA PRO A 607 3.82 -16.14 39.54
C PRO A 607 2.42 -16.53 40.02
N GLU A 608 2.02 -16.06 41.21
CA GLU A 608 0.65 -16.27 41.72
C GLU A 608 -0.38 -15.48 40.90
N ALA A 609 -0.02 -14.24 40.55
CA ALA A 609 -0.85 -13.32 39.79
C ALA A 609 0.00 -12.44 38.87
N VAL A 610 -0.62 -11.90 37.83
CA VAL A 610 -0.01 -11.01 36.85
C VAL A 610 -0.90 -9.79 36.60
N ASP A 611 -0.29 -8.69 36.18
CA ASP A 611 -1.04 -7.64 35.49
C ASP A 611 -1.28 -8.07 34.04
N LEU A 612 -2.55 -8.25 33.66
CA LEU A 612 -2.91 -8.59 32.28
C LEU A 612 -3.18 -7.30 31.51
N VAL A 613 -2.18 -6.87 30.74
CA VAL A 613 -2.17 -5.66 29.92
C VAL A 613 -2.59 -6.01 28.49
N PHE A 614 -3.40 -5.15 27.87
CA PHE A 614 -3.86 -5.33 26.49
C PHE A 614 -4.18 -3.96 25.87
N ILE A 615 -4.15 -3.87 24.55
CA ILE A 615 -4.66 -2.68 23.85
C ILE A 615 -6.19 -2.61 23.94
N ASP A 616 -6.72 -1.40 24.05
CA ASP A 616 -8.16 -1.16 24.19
C ASP A 616 -9.02 -1.83 23.10
N PHE A 617 -8.51 -1.88 21.86
CA PHE A 617 -9.14 -2.54 20.70
C PHE A 617 -9.57 -3.99 20.97
N ILE A 618 -8.79 -4.74 21.75
CA ILE A 618 -9.02 -6.18 21.98
C ILE A 618 -9.66 -6.45 23.36
N GLY A 619 -9.82 -5.42 24.19
CA GLY A 619 -10.21 -5.58 25.59
C GLY A 619 -11.61 -6.17 25.77
N GLU A 620 -12.63 -5.42 25.35
CA GLU A 620 -14.04 -5.76 25.62
C GLU A 620 -14.52 -6.99 24.84
N ASP A 621 -14.22 -7.04 23.54
CA ASP A 621 -14.79 -8.04 22.63
C ASP A 621 -13.99 -9.36 22.60
N TYR A 622 -12.75 -9.40 23.10
CA TYR A 622 -11.87 -10.57 22.97
C TYR A 622 -11.23 -11.00 24.29
N VAL A 623 -10.50 -10.12 24.97
CA VAL A 623 -9.78 -10.45 26.20
C VAL A 623 -10.74 -10.80 27.35
N LEU A 624 -11.80 -10.00 27.54
CA LEU A 624 -12.80 -10.29 28.60
C LEU A 624 -13.54 -11.62 28.36
N PRO A 625 -14.04 -11.93 27.14
CA PRO A 625 -14.57 -13.26 26.84
C PRO A 625 -13.57 -14.40 27.05
N ALA A 626 -12.31 -14.23 26.64
CA ALA A 626 -11.27 -15.24 26.83
C ALA A 626 -10.98 -15.49 28.32
N LEU A 627 -10.95 -14.43 29.14
CA LEU A 627 -10.84 -14.54 30.59
C LEU A 627 -12.04 -15.27 31.20
N ALA A 628 -13.25 -14.99 30.73
CA ALA A 628 -14.46 -15.68 31.19
C ALA A 628 -14.41 -17.19 30.87
N GLU A 629 -13.94 -17.55 29.68
CA GLU A 629 -13.69 -18.94 29.29
C GLU A 629 -12.61 -19.60 30.18
N ALA A 630 -11.57 -18.85 30.56
CA ALA A 630 -10.54 -19.29 31.50
C ALA A 630 -11.01 -19.35 32.98
N GLY A 631 -12.30 -19.08 33.26
CA GLY A 631 -12.90 -19.14 34.60
C GLY A 631 -12.74 -17.85 35.42
N GLY A 632 -12.31 -16.76 34.79
CA GLY A 632 -12.36 -15.40 35.34
C GLY A 632 -13.78 -14.81 35.31
N SER A 633 -13.97 -13.70 36.00
CA SER A 633 -15.26 -12.97 36.02
C SER A 633 -14.97 -11.48 36.10
N TYR A 634 -14.55 -10.94 34.97
CA TYR A 634 -14.13 -9.54 34.82
C TYR A 634 -15.06 -8.81 33.85
N THR A 635 -15.23 -7.52 34.06
CA THR A 635 -16.01 -6.61 33.23
C THR A 635 -15.19 -5.36 32.90
N MET A 636 -15.71 -4.48 32.04
CA MET A 636 -15.07 -3.18 31.77
C MET A 636 -14.96 -2.30 33.03
N GLU A 637 -15.70 -2.57 34.10
CA GLU A 637 -15.54 -1.87 35.40
C GLU A 637 -14.23 -2.24 36.11
N ASP A 638 -13.64 -3.40 35.79
CA ASP A 638 -12.37 -3.87 36.35
C ASP A 638 -11.16 -3.37 35.55
N VAL A 639 -11.40 -2.87 34.34
CA VAL A 639 -10.36 -2.43 33.39
C VAL A 639 -9.91 -1.02 33.72
N GLN A 640 -8.60 -0.82 33.76
CA GLN A 640 -7.95 0.46 34.07
C GLN A 640 -6.89 0.79 33.02
N TYR A 641 -6.48 2.05 32.93
CA TYR A 641 -5.31 2.44 32.13
C TYR A 641 -4.03 1.92 32.78
N TYR A 642 -3.22 1.17 32.01
CA TYR A 642 -1.91 0.71 32.46
C TYR A 642 -0.86 1.80 32.27
N MET A 643 -0.86 2.41 31.09
CA MET A 643 -0.05 3.58 30.73
C MET A 643 -0.91 4.85 30.72
N PRO A 644 -0.33 6.05 30.85
CA PRO A 644 -1.05 7.29 30.58
C PRO A 644 -1.70 7.24 29.18
N PRO A 645 -2.92 7.78 28.99
CA PRO A 645 -3.61 7.75 27.69
C PRO A 645 -2.83 8.40 26.55
N GLU A 646 -1.86 9.26 26.86
CA GLU A 646 -0.96 9.89 25.89
C GLU A 646 0.09 8.94 25.32
N PHE A 647 0.36 7.82 26.01
CA PHE A 647 1.27 6.77 25.57
C PHE A 647 0.51 5.61 24.93
N THR A 648 0.58 5.54 23.60
CA THR A 648 -0.24 4.64 22.77
C THR A 648 0.60 3.62 22.01
N SER A 649 -0.05 2.61 21.42
CA SER A 649 0.62 1.51 20.70
C SER A 649 1.41 1.92 19.45
N ASN A 650 1.33 3.16 19.00
CA ASN A 650 2.19 3.69 17.93
C ASN A 650 3.53 4.26 18.43
N GLN A 651 3.73 4.39 19.75
CA GLN A 651 4.93 5.01 20.35
C GLN A 651 5.94 3.99 20.88
N TYR A 652 5.53 2.76 21.22
CA TYR A 652 6.40 1.80 21.91
C TYR A 652 7.64 1.41 21.09
N LEU A 653 7.55 1.35 19.75
CA LEU A 653 8.70 1.10 18.87
C LEU A 653 9.64 2.29 18.80
N GLN A 654 9.11 3.52 18.85
CA GLN A 654 9.92 4.72 18.91
C GLN A 654 10.73 4.76 20.21
N GLU A 655 10.09 4.58 21.36
CA GLU A 655 10.81 4.52 22.65
C GLU A 655 11.83 3.39 22.66
N TYR A 656 11.49 2.23 22.10
CA TYR A 656 12.43 1.11 22.01
C TYR A 656 13.64 1.46 21.14
N ALA A 657 13.44 2.14 20.01
CA ALA A 657 14.53 2.60 19.15
C ALA A 657 15.46 3.59 19.86
N GLU A 658 14.88 4.54 20.61
CA GLU A 658 15.61 5.52 21.42
C GLU A 658 16.47 4.87 22.51
N MET A 659 16.05 3.70 23.02
CA MET A 659 16.77 2.94 24.04
C MET A 659 17.79 1.95 23.45
N ALA A 660 17.38 1.14 22.48
CA ALA A 660 18.09 -0.07 22.06
C ALA A 660 18.95 0.12 20.80
N TRP A 661 18.68 1.13 19.98
CA TRP A 661 19.30 1.27 18.64
C TRP A 661 20.21 2.49 18.49
N GLN A 662 20.75 3.00 19.61
CA GLN A 662 21.61 4.18 19.63
C GLN A 662 23.05 3.89 19.20
N GLU A 663 23.59 2.70 19.49
CA GLU A 663 24.99 2.36 19.16
C GLU A 663 25.28 2.42 17.65
N GLY A 664 24.28 2.11 16.82
CA GLY A 664 24.38 2.15 15.36
C GLY A 664 24.27 3.56 14.75
N MET A 665 23.81 4.55 15.52
CA MET A 665 23.49 5.89 15.00
C MET A 665 24.64 6.62 14.29
N PRO A 666 25.90 6.61 14.79
CA PRO A 666 27.00 7.30 14.11
C PRO A 666 27.29 6.81 12.69
N ASN A 667 26.92 5.56 12.39
CA ASN A 667 27.11 4.92 11.08
C ASN A 667 25.77 4.61 10.40
N CYS A 668 24.65 5.10 10.94
CA CYS A 668 23.34 4.93 10.34
C CYS A 668 23.23 5.88 9.17
N GLY A 669 23.78 5.46 8.03
CA GLY A 669 23.82 6.26 6.83
C GLY A 669 22.42 6.68 6.41
N VAL A 670 22.20 7.98 6.42
CA VAL A 670 21.35 8.66 5.44
C VAL A 670 22.29 9.17 4.35
N ASP A 671 22.64 8.30 3.40
CA ASP A 671 23.02 8.80 2.07
C ASP A 671 21.73 9.33 1.42
N ILE A 672 21.23 10.49 1.90
CA ILE A 672 20.14 11.25 1.27
C ILE A 672 20.72 12.26 0.28
#